data_AF-C3ZF99-F1
#
_entry.id   AF-C3ZF99-F1
#
_cell.length_a   1.000
_cell.length_b   1.000
_cell.length_c   1.000
_cell.angle_alpha   90.00
_cell.angle_beta   90.00
_cell.angle_gamma   90.00
#
_symmetry.space_group_name_H-M   'P 1'
#
loop_
_entity.id
_entity.type
_entity.pdbx_description
1 polymer ?
#
loop_
_entity_poly.entity_id
_entity_poly.type
_entity_poly.pdbx_seq_one_letter_code
_entity_poly.pdbx_strand_id
1 'polypeptide(L)'
;MAGATVCYEYRPLKRPRLGPPDVYPQDPKQREDELTATSVKQGYNNQPNFSDEHGTARNCNIDTSKFGEAFAAILAEKQKLNTLQEPGRKKPPINAKDNFWPVTARSRSAINVWFQDLAGQKPLMALSKKVPIFNKKEEIFSFLCEYSVPLLRATWFVKMTSAYYVAISEAKIKKRQMNDPSQEWTQAMTRFLKEQLSKISEHYQQTPPPAGGSQSCSNLLGTNGPTMSQDTEQAMKLWQYNTRLTFYLFQEGLLDRQELLTWLLDLLDRTKSSDDSMLRLFLPMLLQYVDDFVQSQQLSRRLAYTCAKKIAIMCSDSPCASAALNNQSSVGQGSANPVSAVYSEVQHCCHHRAVVLGLSCILQTVTLCCPTALVWNGVGESKSSAVTGSPLDILPCAPSSLPLPAGLSSAANQIRSNIRAREDEIRQRGQAAEVKWSSDKCQQSRTGSTISAMLNVLEILDKHTFDRMDSNNSLDTLYNRIFGSSHGKNGAECSSNNDAIIDLLCEWGVTTKRAGEHRAMVVAYLLEKQQVEMETERLGEMETMDEKESISSASLSNNGLPPFQQLLMRFLDTKAPTLDNGEELSDEDRQAFANLVLLFSELIRSEVFSHDAYMCTLISRGDLLHTPTDSEMVAPSPMPDSKGEQAHKNKSLRHIQFARNFPLPHDNSAHEHNQRLVLLYGVGKARDEAKHQVCCLLSAILSIIFSYKEKL
;
A
#
# COMPACT_ATOMS: atom_id res chain seq x y z
N MET A 1 16.54 -13.30 5.43
CA MET A 1 16.28 -14.33 6.44
C MET A 1 17.52 -15.20 6.61
N ALA A 2 18.24 -15.02 7.72
CA ALA A 2 19.15 -16.03 8.24
C ALA A 2 18.54 -16.44 9.58
N GLY A 3 18.01 -17.67 9.65
CA GLY A 3 17.50 -18.22 10.88
C GLY A 3 18.65 -18.35 11.87
N ALA A 4 18.72 -17.45 12.84
CA ALA A 4 19.55 -17.64 14.01
C ALA A 4 18.87 -18.69 14.87
N THR A 5 19.18 -19.96 14.62
CA THR A 5 18.98 -21.03 15.60
C THR A 5 19.87 -20.67 16.78
N VAL A 6 19.30 -20.00 17.79
CA VAL A 6 19.98 -19.82 19.07
C VAL A 6 20.01 -21.19 19.73
N CYS A 7 21.03 -21.99 19.42
CA CYS A 7 21.36 -23.20 20.17
C CYS A 7 21.67 -22.78 21.61
N TYR A 8 20.69 -22.91 22.49
CA TYR A 8 20.85 -22.74 23.93
C TYR A 8 21.64 -23.90 24.59
N GLU A 9 22.22 -24.82 23.82
CA GLU A 9 22.90 -26.02 24.32
C GLU A 9 24.24 -25.77 25.05
N TYR A 10 24.81 -24.56 24.99
CA TYR A 10 26.15 -24.30 25.55
C TYR A 10 26.21 -23.33 26.73
N ARG A 11 25.12 -23.11 27.48
CA ARG A 11 25.28 -22.55 28.83
C ARG A 11 25.55 -23.69 29.82
N PRO A 12 26.69 -23.71 30.52
CA PRO A 12 26.84 -24.58 31.68
C PRO A 12 25.75 -24.16 32.67
N LEU A 13 24.76 -25.01 32.86
CA LEU A 13 23.86 -24.89 34.01
C LEU A 13 24.79 -24.82 35.23
N LYS A 14 24.77 -23.69 35.95
CA LYS A 14 25.45 -23.56 37.25
C LYS A 14 25.12 -24.84 38.02
N ARG A 15 26.10 -25.72 38.25
CA ARG A 15 25.90 -27.10 38.75
C ARG A 15 24.79 -27.10 39.81
N PRO A 16 23.56 -27.50 39.47
CA PRO A 16 22.52 -27.64 40.47
C PRO A 16 23.00 -28.72 41.42
N ARG A 17 22.80 -28.56 42.73
CA ARG A 17 23.17 -29.58 43.74
C ARG A 17 22.66 -30.99 43.40
N LEU A 18 21.65 -31.11 42.55
CA LEU A 18 20.89 -32.33 42.26
C LEU A 18 21.28 -33.03 40.94
N GLY A 19 22.25 -32.53 40.18
CA GLY A 19 22.67 -33.17 38.93
C GLY A 19 21.59 -33.19 37.83
N PRO A 20 21.85 -33.87 36.69
CA PRO A 20 20.82 -34.16 35.69
C PRO A 20 19.71 -35.06 36.28
N PRO A 21 18.45 -34.94 35.83
CA PRO A 21 17.38 -35.83 36.27
C PRO A 21 17.73 -37.28 35.91
N ASP A 22 17.40 -38.21 36.80
CA ASP A 22 17.62 -39.65 36.66
C ASP A 22 19.11 -40.07 36.56
N VAL A 23 20.02 -39.22 37.04
CA VAL A 23 21.46 -39.52 37.12
C VAL A 23 21.94 -39.41 38.57
N TYR A 24 22.27 -40.56 39.15
CA TYR A 24 22.74 -40.67 40.53
C TYR A 24 24.20 -41.12 40.56
N PRO A 25 25.17 -40.19 40.46
CA PRO A 25 26.58 -40.54 40.54
C PRO A 25 26.92 -41.08 41.93
N GLN A 26 27.94 -41.93 42.01
CA GLN A 26 28.45 -42.43 43.29
C GLN A 26 29.01 -41.26 44.12
N ASP A 27 28.52 -41.11 45.34
CA ASP A 27 28.97 -40.09 46.29
C ASP A 27 29.78 -40.79 47.41
N PRO A 28 30.99 -40.32 47.75
CA PRO A 28 31.77 -40.85 48.88
C PRO A 28 31.05 -40.84 50.25
N LYS A 29 29.89 -40.19 50.35
CA LYS A 29 29.04 -40.14 51.57
C LYS A 29 27.80 -41.02 51.46
N GLN A 30 27.82 -42.06 50.62
CA GLN A 30 26.72 -43.02 50.57
C GLN A 30 26.63 -43.80 51.89
N ARG A 31 25.41 -44.03 52.37
CA ARG A 31 25.17 -44.79 53.61
C ARG A 31 25.67 -46.23 53.56
N GLU A 32 25.80 -46.79 52.36
CA GLU A 32 26.41 -48.11 52.14
C GLU A 32 27.89 -48.12 52.56
N ASP A 33 28.61 -47.03 52.31
CA ASP A 33 30.04 -46.88 52.63
C ASP A 33 30.29 -46.52 54.11
N GLU A 34 29.23 -46.25 54.89
CA GLU A 34 29.32 -46.01 56.32
C GLU A 34 29.54 -47.33 57.09
N LEU A 35 30.77 -47.52 57.59
CA LEU A 35 31.19 -48.70 58.36
C LEU A 35 30.65 -48.69 59.80
N THR A 36 29.33 -48.80 59.95
CA THR A 36 28.67 -48.99 61.25
C THR A 36 28.83 -50.43 61.74
N ALA A 37 28.76 -50.63 63.06
CA ALA A 37 28.84 -51.97 63.64
C ALA A 37 27.75 -52.93 63.11
N THR A 38 26.59 -52.40 62.73
CA THR A 38 25.48 -53.17 62.14
C THR A 38 25.75 -53.50 60.68
N SER A 39 26.15 -52.53 59.84
CA SER A 39 26.43 -52.78 58.41
C SER A 39 27.62 -53.72 58.21
N VAL A 40 28.63 -53.67 59.07
CA VAL A 40 29.79 -54.60 59.03
C VAL A 40 29.40 -56.03 59.44
N LYS A 41 28.49 -56.20 60.40
CA LYS A 41 28.10 -57.53 60.90
C LYS A 41 26.99 -58.20 60.09
N GLN A 42 26.06 -57.41 59.53
CA GLN A 42 24.83 -57.90 58.91
C GLN A 42 24.73 -57.55 57.42
N GLY A 43 25.67 -56.76 56.88
CA GLY A 43 25.56 -56.15 55.56
C GLY A 43 24.69 -54.89 55.57
N TYR A 44 24.85 -54.05 54.54
CA TYR A 44 23.93 -52.93 54.31
C TYR A 44 22.60 -53.46 53.76
N ASN A 45 21.48 -53.06 54.38
CA ASN A 45 20.13 -53.44 53.94
C ASN A 45 19.41 -52.21 53.38
N ASN A 46 19.08 -52.26 52.08
CA ASN A 46 18.31 -51.21 51.44
C ASN A 46 16.82 -51.44 51.72
N GLN A 47 16.29 -50.78 52.75
CA GLN A 47 14.87 -50.87 53.07
C GLN A 47 14.06 -50.14 51.99
N PRO A 48 13.03 -50.77 51.39
CA PRO A 48 12.16 -50.08 50.46
C PRO A 48 11.47 -48.92 51.18
N ASN A 49 11.37 -47.77 50.52
CA ASN A 49 10.77 -46.56 51.09
C ASN A 49 9.25 -46.71 51.36
N PHE A 50 8.63 -47.75 50.81
CA PHE A 50 7.21 -48.03 50.92
C PHE A 50 7.00 -49.50 51.30
N SER A 51 6.01 -49.76 52.16
CA SER A 51 5.72 -51.11 52.68
C SER A 51 5.03 -52.03 51.67
N ASP A 52 4.37 -51.47 50.65
CA ASP A 52 3.58 -52.21 49.65
C ASP A 52 4.07 -51.88 48.24
N GLU A 53 5.33 -52.21 47.95
CA GLU A 53 5.98 -51.93 46.67
C GLU A 53 5.46 -52.79 45.51
N HIS A 54 4.80 -53.92 45.83
CA HIS A 54 4.25 -54.85 44.84
C HIS A 54 2.72 -54.75 44.69
N GLY A 55 2.09 -53.80 45.38
CA GLY A 55 0.64 -53.55 45.33
C GLY A 55 0.17 -52.87 44.03
N THR A 56 -1.14 -52.88 43.81
CA THR A 56 -1.78 -52.18 42.66
C THR A 56 -2.57 -50.96 43.11
N ALA A 57 -2.34 -49.83 42.45
CA ALA A 57 -3.08 -48.58 42.69
C ALA A 57 -4.46 -48.55 42.00
N ARG A 58 -5.00 -49.69 41.52
CA ARG A 58 -6.27 -49.76 40.77
C ARG A 58 -7.47 -49.21 41.54
N ASN A 59 -7.43 -49.26 42.87
CA ASN A 59 -8.49 -48.76 43.75
C ASN A 59 -8.22 -47.34 44.29
N CYS A 60 -7.14 -46.68 43.83
CA CYS A 60 -6.87 -45.30 44.19
C CYS A 60 -7.77 -44.36 43.39
N ASN A 61 -8.44 -43.43 44.09
CA ASN A 61 -9.35 -42.48 43.47
C ASN A 61 -8.55 -41.29 42.89
N ILE A 62 -8.08 -41.42 41.65
CA ILE A 62 -7.33 -40.37 40.94
C ILE A 62 -8.29 -39.53 40.10
N ASP A 63 -8.37 -38.23 40.42
CA ASP A 63 -9.17 -37.26 39.67
C ASP A 63 -8.44 -36.79 38.41
N THR A 64 -8.87 -37.29 37.25
CA THR A 64 -8.27 -36.98 35.95
C THR A 64 -8.47 -35.51 35.54
N SER A 65 -9.50 -34.84 36.04
CA SER A 65 -9.78 -33.43 35.70
C SER A 65 -8.72 -32.51 36.27
N LYS A 66 -8.39 -32.70 37.57
CA LYS A 66 -7.35 -31.92 38.25
C LYS A 66 -5.97 -32.11 37.64
N PHE A 67 -5.68 -33.33 37.14
CA PHE A 67 -4.45 -33.59 36.41
C PHE A 67 -4.38 -32.78 35.11
N GLY A 68 -5.46 -32.77 34.33
CA GLY A 68 -5.55 -31.99 33.10
C GLY A 68 -5.33 -30.49 33.34
N GLU A 69 -5.95 -29.93 34.36
CA GLU A 69 -5.78 -28.52 34.75
C GLU A 69 -4.33 -28.20 35.17
N ALA A 70 -3.74 -29.03 36.03
CA ALA A 70 -2.36 -28.84 36.48
C ALA A 70 -1.37 -28.95 35.32
N PHE A 71 -1.56 -29.91 34.41
CA PHE A 71 -0.72 -30.08 33.24
C PHE A 71 -0.83 -28.89 32.28
N ALA A 72 -2.06 -28.42 32.02
CA ALA A 72 -2.29 -27.23 31.20
C ALA A 72 -1.63 -25.99 31.79
N ALA A 73 -1.71 -25.79 33.12
CA ALA A 73 -1.04 -24.69 33.81
C ALA A 73 0.49 -24.75 33.66
N ILE A 74 1.09 -25.95 33.77
CA ILE A 74 2.53 -26.15 33.56
C ILE A 74 2.91 -25.82 32.11
N LEU A 75 2.13 -26.27 31.13
CA LEU A 75 2.39 -25.98 29.72
C LEU A 75 2.29 -24.49 29.42
N ALA A 76 1.29 -23.80 29.99
CA ALA A 76 1.11 -22.37 29.83
C ALA A 76 2.30 -21.58 30.39
N GLU A 77 2.78 -21.92 31.60
CA GLU A 77 3.93 -21.24 32.20
C GLU A 77 5.23 -21.57 31.43
N LYS A 78 5.41 -22.82 30.99
CA LYS A 78 6.53 -23.21 30.12
C LYS A 78 6.54 -22.42 28.81
N GLN A 79 5.39 -22.24 28.17
CA GLN A 79 5.27 -21.45 26.94
C GLN A 79 5.61 -19.98 27.20
N LYS A 80 5.08 -19.40 28.27
CA LYS A 80 5.36 -18.01 28.68
C LYS A 80 6.85 -17.75 28.95
N LEU A 81 7.56 -18.69 29.56
CA LEU A 81 8.99 -18.56 29.84
C LEU A 81 9.88 -18.80 28.62
N ASN A 82 9.45 -19.64 27.68
CA ASN A 82 10.18 -19.90 26.42
C ASN A 82 9.87 -18.89 25.31
N THR A 83 8.90 -18.00 25.52
CA THR A 83 8.60 -16.91 24.59
C THR A 83 9.44 -15.69 24.96
N LEU A 84 10.05 -15.03 23.96
CA LEU A 84 10.76 -13.78 24.16
C LEU A 84 9.77 -12.75 24.72
N GLN A 85 9.97 -12.33 25.97
CA GLN A 85 9.11 -11.33 26.59
C GLN A 85 9.47 -9.96 26.04
N GLU A 86 8.48 -9.25 25.50
CA GLU A 86 8.67 -7.84 25.18
C GLU A 86 9.01 -7.07 26.45
N PRO A 87 10.02 -6.19 26.43
CA PRO A 87 10.27 -5.31 27.56
C PRO A 87 9.01 -4.47 27.77
N GLY A 88 8.36 -4.61 28.93
CA GLY A 88 7.03 -4.02 29.16
C GLY A 88 6.93 -2.55 28.73
N ARG A 89 5.71 -2.14 28.33
CA ARG A 89 5.25 -0.88 27.68
C ARG A 89 5.94 0.46 28.00
N LYS A 90 6.85 0.52 28.96
CA LYS A 90 7.60 1.72 29.38
C LYS A 90 9.01 1.85 28.81
N LYS A 91 9.55 0.83 28.12
CA LYS A 91 10.85 0.97 27.44
C LYS A 91 10.62 1.02 25.92
N PRO A 92 11.19 2.01 25.21
CA PRO A 92 11.15 1.99 23.76
C PRO A 92 11.78 0.68 23.25
N PRO A 93 11.20 0.04 22.22
CA PRO A 93 11.63 -1.28 21.72
C PRO A 93 13.09 -1.29 21.24
N ILE A 94 13.67 -0.11 20.97
CA ILE A 94 15.06 0.07 20.56
C ILE A 94 15.66 1.19 21.42
N ASN A 95 16.59 0.85 22.32
CA ASN A 95 17.40 1.85 22.99
C ASN A 95 18.40 2.43 21.97
N ALA A 96 18.16 3.64 21.47
CA ALA A 96 19.01 4.30 20.49
C ALA A 96 20.48 4.40 20.95
N LYS A 97 20.73 4.49 22.27
CA LYS A 97 22.10 4.55 22.84
C LYS A 97 22.84 3.22 22.80
N ASP A 98 22.14 2.09 22.78
CA ASP A 98 22.76 0.76 22.76
C ASP A 98 23.05 0.27 21.33
N ASN A 99 22.36 0.81 20.32
CA ASN A 99 22.46 0.39 18.92
C ASN A 99 23.21 1.39 18.01
N PHE A 100 23.26 2.67 18.37
CA PHE A 100 24.00 3.68 17.61
C PHE A 100 25.18 4.20 18.44
N TRP A 101 26.38 3.78 18.05
CA TRP A 101 27.62 4.27 18.62
C TRP A 101 28.01 5.58 17.92
N PRO A 102 27.89 6.76 18.55
CA PRO A 102 28.41 7.98 17.97
C PRO A 102 29.93 7.93 18.04
N VAL A 103 30.58 7.46 16.98
CA VAL A 103 32.02 7.67 16.82
C VAL A 103 32.21 8.69 15.71
N THR A 104 32.31 9.94 16.13
CA THR A 104 32.63 11.08 15.26
C THR A 104 34.07 10.92 14.75
N ALA A 105 34.24 10.46 13.51
CA ALA A 105 35.51 10.63 12.82
C ALA A 105 35.71 12.13 12.55
N ARG A 106 36.55 12.82 13.34
CA ARG A 106 36.76 14.28 13.20
C ARG A 106 37.77 14.66 12.11
N SER A 107 38.68 13.76 11.77
CA SER A 107 39.72 14.04 10.77
C SER A 107 39.27 13.63 9.37
N ARG A 108 39.46 14.52 8.38
CA ARG A 108 39.19 14.26 6.97
C ARG A 108 39.88 12.99 6.44
N SER A 109 41.09 12.70 6.93
CA SER A 109 41.82 11.45 6.59
C SER A 109 41.07 10.19 7.03
N ALA A 110 40.55 10.14 8.25
CA ALA A 110 39.76 9.02 8.74
C ALA A 110 38.44 8.84 7.97
N ILE A 111 37.80 9.94 7.56
CA ILE A 111 36.61 9.91 6.72
C ILE A 111 36.94 9.30 5.36
N ASN A 112 38.02 9.75 4.71
CA ASN A 112 38.48 9.23 3.42
C ASN A 112 38.74 7.71 3.47
N VAL A 113 39.49 7.25 4.48
CA VAL A 113 39.75 5.81 4.68
C VAL A 113 38.45 5.04 4.91
N TRP A 114 37.51 5.61 5.67
CA TRP A 114 36.23 4.97 5.93
C TRP A 114 35.38 4.84 4.66
N PHE A 115 35.33 5.86 3.78
CA PHE A 115 34.61 5.78 2.51
C PHE A 115 35.28 4.83 1.52
N GLN A 116 36.61 4.74 1.54
CA GLN A 116 37.34 3.73 0.76
C GLN A 116 37.00 2.31 1.22
N ASP A 117 36.93 2.09 2.54
CA ASP A 117 36.49 0.82 3.12
C ASP A 117 35.00 0.51 2.82
N LEU A 118 34.15 1.54 2.80
CA LEU A 118 32.74 1.42 2.45
C LEU A 118 32.59 1.00 0.98
N ALA A 119 33.34 1.62 0.07
CA ALA A 119 33.35 1.25 -1.35
C ALA A 119 33.91 -0.16 -1.59
N GLY A 120 34.84 -0.60 -0.73
CA GLY A 120 35.50 -1.91 -0.82
C GLY A 120 34.64 -3.09 -0.33
N GLN A 121 35.29 -4.11 0.24
CA GLN A 121 34.63 -5.34 0.72
C GLN A 121 34.51 -5.44 2.24
N LYS A 122 34.93 -4.40 3.00
CA LYS A 122 34.90 -4.45 4.47
C LYS A 122 33.48 -4.75 4.98
N PRO A 123 33.30 -5.65 5.97
CA PRO A 123 31.98 -5.97 6.49
C PRO A 123 31.28 -4.76 7.13
N LEU A 124 29.98 -4.60 6.87
CA LEU A 124 29.19 -3.48 7.40
C LEU A 124 29.16 -3.45 8.94
N MET A 125 29.22 -4.62 9.59
CA MET A 125 29.29 -4.72 11.06
C MET A 125 30.59 -4.14 11.64
N ALA A 126 31.67 -4.13 10.87
CA ALA A 126 32.91 -3.46 11.27
C ALA A 126 32.82 -1.94 11.06
N LEU A 127 32.17 -1.51 9.97
CA LEU A 127 31.98 -0.11 9.62
C LEU A 127 30.98 0.61 10.55
N SER A 128 29.95 -0.08 11.02
CA SER A 128 28.90 0.47 11.90
C SER A 128 29.42 0.97 13.25
N LYS A 129 30.60 0.50 13.67
CA LYS A 129 31.25 0.96 14.91
C LYS A 129 31.77 2.40 14.81
N LYS A 130 32.10 2.87 13.60
CA LYS A 130 32.73 4.18 13.37
C LYS A 130 32.16 4.95 12.18
N VAL A 131 30.85 5.14 12.18
CA VAL A 131 30.13 5.82 11.08
C VAL A 131 30.41 7.34 11.10
N PRO A 132 30.92 7.94 10.01
CA PRO A 132 31.08 9.38 9.89
C PRO A 132 29.75 10.13 9.96
N ILE A 133 29.78 11.34 10.55
CA ILE A 133 28.61 12.22 10.69
C ILE A 133 28.90 13.50 9.92
N PHE A 134 27.91 13.94 9.15
CA PHE A 134 27.98 15.18 8.36
C PHE A 134 27.00 16.21 8.92
N ASN A 135 27.24 17.49 8.66
CA ASN A 135 26.27 18.55 8.99
C ASN A 135 25.29 18.80 7.85
N LYS A 136 25.77 18.63 6.61
CA LYS A 136 25.01 18.79 5.38
C LYS A 136 24.84 17.43 4.71
N LYS A 137 23.61 17.08 4.35
CA LYS A 137 23.30 15.82 3.67
C LYS A 137 23.91 15.78 2.27
N GLU A 138 24.11 16.95 1.66
CA GLU A 138 24.70 17.15 0.33
C GLU A 138 26.17 16.71 0.25
N GLU A 139 26.91 16.84 1.36
CA GLU A 139 28.31 16.36 1.43
C GLU A 139 28.37 14.83 1.30
N ILE A 140 27.39 14.12 1.87
CA ILE A 140 27.28 12.66 1.78
C ILE A 140 27.18 12.22 0.32
N PHE A 141 26.31 12.86 -0.47
CA PHE A 141 26.13 12.53 -1.90
C PHE A 141 27.41 12.72 -2.71
N SER A 142 28.20 13.73 -2.34
CA SER A 142 29.50 14.00 -2.96
C SER A 142 30.52 12.91 -2.62
N PHE A 143 30.67 12.54 -1.35
CA PHE A 143 31.59 11.47 -0.91
C PHE A 143 31.20 10.10 -1.49
N LEU A 144 29.90 9.76 -1.51
CA LEU A 144 29.43 8.49 -2.07
C LEU A 144 29.81 8.36 -3.56
N CYS A 145 29.70 9.45 -4.31
CA CYS A 145 30.08 9.48 -5.72
C CYS A 145 31.61 9.50 -5.92
N GLU A 146 32.34 10.29 -5.12
CA GLU A 146 33.80 10.42 -5.21
C GLU A 146 34.48 9.04 -5.08
N TYR A 147 34.04 8.25 -4.08
CA TYR A 147 34.56 6.90 -3.83
C TYR A 147 33.84 5.81 -4.63
N SER A 148 32.88 6.18 -5.50
CA SER A 148 32.11 5.24 -6.34
C SER A 148 31.50 4.09 -5.54
N VAL A 149 30.89 4.41 -4.40
CA VAL A 149 30.35 3.42 -3.45
C VAL A 149 29.24 2.60 -4.13
N PRO A 150 29.19 1.26 -3.98
CA PRO A 150 28.08 0.48 -4.49
C PRO A 150 26.74 0.91 -3.89
N LEU A 151 25.68 1.01 -4.70
CA LEU A 151 24.38 1.57 -4.30
C LEU A 151 23.80 0.93 -3.03
N LEU A 152 23.86 -0.40 -2.91
CA LEU A 152 23.39 -1.12 -1.72
C LEU A 152 24.10 -0.64 -0.44
N ARG A 153 25.41 -0.41 -0.50
CA ARG A 153 26.22 0.08 0.63
C ARG A 153 26.00 1.57 0.89
N ALA A 154 25.81 2.37 -0.16
CA ALA A 154 25.45 3.77 -0.07
C ALA A 154 24.10 3.94 0.64
N THR A 155 23.10 3.15 0.26
CA THR A 155 21.77 3.13 0.90
C THR A 155 21.84 2.69 2.35
N TRP A 156 22.66 1.68 2.67
CA TRP A 156 22.92 1.31 4.07
C TRP A 156 23.47 2.50 4.88
N PHE A 157 24.44 3.25 4.32
CA PHE A 157 24.97 4.44 4.99
C PHE A 157 23.91 5.52 5.17
N VAL A 158 23.08 5.81 4.15
CA VAL A 158 21.96 6.76 4.26
C VAL A 158 20.98 6.33 5.36
N LYS A 159 20.62 5.04 5.45
CA LYS A 159 19.75 4.50 6.51
C LYS A 159 20.38 4.70 7.90
N MET A 160 21.68 4.40 8.06
CA MET A 160 22.42 4.61 9.31
C MET A 160 22.44 6.09 9.71
N THR A 161 22.70 6.99 8.76
CA THR A 161 22.70 8.43 9.01
C THR A 161 21.30 8.95 9.35
N SER A 162 20.27 8.46 8.67
CA SER A 162 18.87 8.82 8.94
C SER A 162 18.46 8.43 10.36
N ALA A 163 18.73 7.19 10.75
CA ALA A 163 18.42 6.69 12.09
C ALA A 163 19.19 7.47 13.18
N TYR A 164 20.43 7.86 12.91
CA TYR A 164 21.20 8.73 13.81
C TYR A 164 20.54 10.12 14.00
N TYR A 165 20.08 10.77 12.94
CA TYR A 165 19.41 12.07 13.07
C TYR A 165 18.09 11.96 13.83
N VAL A 166 17.29 10.93 13.57
CA VAL A 166 16.04 10.64 14.30
C VAL A 166 16.31 10.44 15.80
N ALA A 167 17.30 9.61 16.14
CA ALA A 167 17.69 9.37 17.53
C ALA A 167 18.13 10.67 18.25
N ILE A 168 18.78 11.60 17.53
CA ILE A 168 19.20 12.89 18.08
C ILE A 168 18.03 13.87 18.23
N SER A 169 17.11 13.92 17.26
CA SER A 169 15.95 14.81 17.34
C SER A 169 15.03 14.40 18.49
N GLU A 170 14.80 13.10 18.69
CA GLU A 170 14.03 12.57 19.81
C GLU A 170 14.67 12.91 21.17
N ALA A 171 16.00 12.82 21.27
CA ALA A 171 16.72 13.17 22.49
C ALA A 171 16.68 14.67 22.83
N LYS A 172 16.37 15.55 21.86
CA LYS A 172 16.49 17.01 21.99
C LYS A 172 15.16 17.76 22.09
N ILE A 173 14.00 17.17 21.79
CA ILE A 173 12.77 17.95 21.56
C ILE A 173 11.66 17.77 22.60
N LYS A 174 11.31 18.94 23.18
CA LYS A 174 10.03 19.31 23.78
C LYS A 174 8.99 19.58 22.66
N LYS A 175 7.85 18.88 22.65
CA LYS A 175 6.54 19.31 22.06
C LYS A 175 6.49 19.91 20.62
N ARG A 176 7.43 19.64 19.70
CA ARG A 176 7.28 20.05 18.28
C ARG A 176 7.12 18.82 17.38
N GLN A 177 6.22 18.92 16.40
CA GLN A 177 5.97 17.86 15.41
C GLN A 177 7.28 17.48 14.71
N MET A 178 7.63 16.20 14.74
CA MET A 178 8.85 15.68 14.12
C MET A 178 8.65 15.66 12.60
N ASN A 179 9.56 16.29 11.85
CA ASN A 179 9.52 16.23 10.39
C ASN A 179 9.79 14.80 9.93
N ASP A 180 9.07 14.35 8.90
CA ASP A 180 9.30 13.03 8.30
C ASP A 180 10.71 12.96 7.70
N PRO A 181 11.56 12.00 8.14
CA PRO A 181 12.89 11.80 7.58
C PRO A 181 12.88 11.64 6.06
N SER A 182 11.86 10.97 5.50
CA SER A 182 11.76 10.73 4.05
C SER A 182 11.65 12.04 3.26
N GLN A 183 10.86 13.00 3.76
CA GLN A 183 10.72 14.34 3.17
C GLN A 183 12.04 15.12 3.26
N GLU A 184 12.74 15.07 4.39
CA GLU A 184 14.01 15.77 4.53
C GLU A 184 15.09 15.24 3.56
N TRP A 185 15.18 13.92 3.39
CA TRP A 185 16.11 13.31 2.44
C TRP A 185 15.73 13.63 1.00
N THR A 186 14.43 13.69 0.69
CA THR A 186 13.91 14.09 -0.62
C THR A 186 14.26 15.53 -0.95
N GLN A 187 14.09 16.45 -0.01
CA GLN A 187 14.46 17.85 -0.19
C GLN A 187 15.96 18.02 -0.39
N ALA A 188 16.79 17.32 0.39
CA ALA A 188 18.24 17.37 0.23
C ALA A 188 18.67 16.82 -1.14
N MET A 189 18.12 15.67 -1.55
CA MET A 189 18.44 15.05 -2.84
C MET A 189 18.01 15.92 -4.02
N THR A 190 16.77 16.40 -4.03
CA THR A 190 16.24 17.24 -5.11
C THR A 190 16.98 18.58 -5.20
N ARG A 191 17.35 19.21 -4.07
CA ARG A 191 18.20 20.42 -4.06
C ARG A 191 19.58 20.14 -4.64
N PHE A 192 20.22 19.05 -4.22
CA PHE A 192 21.55 18.67 -4.70
C PHE A 192 21.55 18.40 -6.21
N LEU A 193 20.56 17.65 -6.71
CA LEU A 193 20.41 17.38 -8.14
C LEU A 193 20.13 18.65 -8.95
N LYS A 194 19.27 19.56 -8.44
CA LYS A 194 19.04 20.88 -9.07
C LYS A 194 20.34 21.67 -9.21
N GLU A 195 21.18 21.68 -8.18
CA GLU A 195 22.48 22.38 -8.21
C GLU A 195 23.42 21.80 -9.27
N GLN A 196 23.54 20.46 -9.35
CA GLN A 196 24.36 19.82 -10.38
C GLN A 196 23.83 20.14 -11.79
N LEU A 197 22.51 20.12 -11.96
CA LEU A 197 21.89 20.42 -13.24
C LEU A 197 22.11 21.88 -13.67
N SER A 198 22.09 22.83 -12.74
CA SER A 198 22.42 24.24 -13.01
C SER A 198 23.84 24.38 -13.55
N LYS A 199 24.83 23.80 -12.85
CA LYS A 199 26.25 23.81 -13.27
C LYS A 199 26.44 23.21 -14.65
N ILE A 200 25.75 22.11 -14.94
CA ILE A 200 25.77 21.47 -16.26
C ILE A 200 25.14 22.41 -17.31
N SER A 201 23.99 23.01 -17.02
CA SER A 201 23.27 23.88 -17.97
C SER A 201 24.04 25.15 -18.35
N GLU A 202 24.74 25.76 -17.38
CA GLU A 202 25.56 26.96 -17.59
C GLU A 202 26.67 26.71 -18.62
N HIS A 203 27.28 25.52 -18.62
CA HIS A 203 28.31 25.16 -19.59
C HIS A 203 27.76 25.09 -21.02
N TYR A 204 26.58 24.47 -21.21
CA TYR A 204 25.95 24.35 -22.52
C TYR A 204 25.45 25.70 -23.08
N GLN A 205 25.08 26.64 -22.21
CA GLN A 205 24.67 28.00 -22.62
C GLN A 205 25.87 28.89 -23.00
N GLN A 206 27.07 28.60 -22.50
CA GLN A 206 28.28 29.40 -22.77
C GLN A 206 29.03 29.00 -24.05
N THR A 207 28.73 27.84 -24.64
CA THR A 207 29.22 27.45 -25.97
C THR A 207 28.35 28.06 -27.07
N PRO A 208 28.83 29.08 -27.84
CA PRO A 208 28.06 29.59 -28.97
C PRO A 208 27.94 28.51 -30.07
N PRO A 209 26.82 28.46 -30.81
CA PRO A 209 26.75 27.62 -32.00
C PRO A 209 27.81 28.10 -33.00
N PRO A 210 28.61 27.21 -33.62
CA PRO A 210 29.54 27.62 -34.66
C PRO A 210 28.75 28.25 -35.82
N ALA A 211 29.15 29.45 -36.21
CA ALA A 211 28.56 30.16 -37.33
C ALA A 211 28.94 29.42 -38.64
N GLY A 212 27.96 28.74 -39.23
CA GLY A 212 27.99 28.30 -40.62
C GLY A 212 28.23 26.80 -40.82
N GLY A 213 27.33 26.20 -41.60
CA GLY A 213 27.59 24.96 -42.33
C GLY A 213 27.06 23.70 -41.67
N SER A 214 26.07 23.10 -42.31
CA SER A 214 25.57 21.76 -42.09
C SER A 214 26.71 20.75 -41.87
N GLN A 215 26.78 20.12 -40.70
CA GLN A 215 27.52 18.87 -40.56
C GLN A 215 27.00 17.97 -39.44
N SER A 216 27.00 16.69 -39.78
CA SER A 216 26.62 15.51 -39.01
C SER A 216 27.30 15.43 -37.64
N CYS A 217 26.52 15.27 -36.57
CA CYS A 217 27.01 15.08 -35.20
C CYS A 217 26.75 13.66 -34.69
N SER A 218 27.46 12.69 -35.26
CA SER A 218 27.85 11.47 -34.54
C SER A 218 29.10 11.81 -33.75
N ASN A 219 28.98 12.24 -32.49
CA ASN A 219 30.04 12.17 -31.46
C ASN A 219 29.54 12.72 -30.12
N LEU A 220 28.76 11.90 -29.39
CA LEU A 220 28.60 12.04 -27.93
C LEU A 220 29.53 11.09 -27.16
N LEU A 221 30.37 10.31 -27.87
CA LEU A 221 31.33 9.36 -27.29
C LEU A 221 32.72 9.37 -27.97
N GLY A 222 33.02 10.35 -28.83
CA GLY A 222 34.27 10.39 -29.62
C GLY A 222 35.19 11.55 -29.25
N THR A 223 36.26 11.21 -28.54
CA THR A 223 37.52 11.86 -28.13
C THR A 223 38.02 13.22 -28.70
N ASN A 224 37.34 14.04 -29.49
CA ASN A 224 37.91 15.33 -29.94
C ASN A 224 36.86 16.45 -30.16
N GLY A 225 36.34 17.02 -29.07
CA GLY A 225 35.55 18.28 -29.02
C GLY A 225 36.07 19.19 -27.89
N PRO A 226 35.68 20.48 -27.82
CA PRO A 226 36.31 21.46 -26.93
C PRO A 226 36.28 20.95 -25.49
N THR A 227 37.44 21.01 -24.81
CA THR A 227 37.64 20.51 -23.45
C THR A 227 36.56 21.04 -22.52
N MET A 228 35.67 20.16 -22.07
CA MET A 228 34.71 20.43 -20.99
C MET A 228 35.47 20.98 -19.78
N SER A 229 34.89 21.95 -19.07
CA SER A 229 35.52 22.43 -17.83
C SER A 229 35.52 21.32 -16.78
N GLN A 230 36.58 21.22 -15.96
CA GLN A 230 36.70 20.20 -14.90
C GLN A 230 35.49 20.22 -13.94
N ASP A 231 34.94 21.40 -13.67
CA ASP A 231 33.74 21.56 -12.83
C ASP A 231 32.49 20.93 -13.46
N THR A 232 32.34 21.02 -14.79
CA THR A 232 31.21 20.42 -15.52
C THR A 232 31.33 18.91 -15.58
N GLU A 233 32.54 18.39 -15.81
CA GLU A 233 32.80 16.96 -15.81
C GLU A 233 32.50 16.35 -14.44
N GLN A 234 32.91 17.02 -13.36
CA GLN A 234 32.60 16.60 -12.00
C GLN A 234 31.10 16.67 -11.71
N ALA A 235 30.40 17.73 -12.12
CA ALA A 235 28.96 17.85 -11.98
C ALA A 235 28.21 16.74 -12.74
N MET A 236 28.67 16.37 -13.94
CA MET A 236 28.14 15.25 -14.71
C MET A 236 28.33 13.91 -14.00
N LYS A 237 29.52 13.66 -13.43
CA LYS A 237 29.78 12.44 -12.64
C LYS A 237 28.86 12.35 -11.43
N LEU A 238 28.72 13.46 -10.69
CA LEU A 238 27.79 13.58 -9.55
C LEU A 238 26.35 13.34 -9.99
N TRP A 239 25.92 13.91 -11.11
CA TRP A 239 24.59 13.71 -11.67
C TRP A 239 24.32 12.24 -12.01
N GLN A 240 25.21 11.58 -12.75
CA GLN A 240 25.03 10.17 -13.16
C GLN A 240 24.96 9.22 -11.97
N TYR A 241 25.82 9.39 -10.96
CA TYR A 241 25.80 8.54 -9.78
C TYR A 241 24.54 8.80 -8.93
N ASN A 242 24.22 10.08 -8.67
CA ASN A 242 23.13 10.42 -7.76
C ASN A 242 21.74 10.22 -8.38
N THR A 243 21.58 10.27 -9.70
CA THR A 243 20.31 9.87 -10.35
C THR A 243 20.03 8.38 -10.14
N ARG A 244 21.05 7.51 -10.27
CA ARG A 244 20.95 6.07 -9.96
C ARG A 244 20.69 5.83 -8.47
N LEU A 245 21.39 6.56 -7.59
CA LEU A 245 21.17 6.48 -6.15
C LEU A 245 19.74 6.93 -5.79
N THR A 246 19.25 8.01 -6.38
CA THR A 246 17.89 8.52 -6.14
C THR A 246 16.85 7.47 -6.48
N PHE A 247 16.98 6.82 -7.63
CA PHE A 247 16.07 5.74 -8.02
C PHE A 247 16.11 4.57 -7.02
N TYR A 248 17.30 4.17 -6.59
CA TYR A 248 17.46 3.10 -5.60
C TYR A 248 16.86 3.47 -4.23
N LEU A 249 17.09 4.71 -3.76
CA LEU A 249 16.52 5.21 -2.49
C LEU A 249 14.99 5.33 -2.57
N PHE A 250 14.46 5.72 -3.73
CA PHE A 250 13.03 5.78 -3.99
C PHE A 250 12.38 4.39 -3.94
N GLN A 251 12.98 3.38 -4.58
CA GLN A 251 12.49 2.00 -4.53
C GLN A 251 12.51 1.41 -3.11
N GLU A 252 13.49 1.80 -2.29
CA GLU A 252 13.60 1.39 -0.89
C GLU A 252 12.67 2.18 0.06
N GLY A 253 11.85 3.10 -0.47
CA GLY A 253 10.91 3.90 0.32
C GLY A 253 11.58 4.93 1.25
N LEU A 254 12.81 5.35 0.94
CA LEU A 254 13.56 6.34 1.73
C LEU A 254 13.30 7.78 1.29
N LEU A 255 12.63 7.97 0.17
CA LEU A 255 12.24 9.27 -0.37
C LEU A 255 10.71 9.38 -0.41
N ASP A 256 10.18 10.58 -0.14
CA ASP A 256 8.77 10.91 -0.30
C ASP A 256 8.43 10.85 -1.80
N ARG A 257 7.56 9.89 -2.12
CA ARG A 257 7.17 9.56 -3.49
C ARG A 257 6.52 10.76 -4.19
N GLN A 258 5.57 11.40 -3.53
CA GLN A 258 4.78 12.47 -4.12
C GLN A 258 5.64 13.71 -4.41
N GLU A 259 6.51 14.08 -3.48
CA GLU A 259 7.41 15.23 -3.62
C GLU A 259 8.46 15.00 -4.72
N LEU A 260 9.06 13.80 -4.78
CA LEU A 260 10.04 13.48 -5.82
C LEU A 260 9.40 13.50 -7.22
N LEU A 261 8.25 12.83 -7.41
CA LEU A 261 7.57 12.78 -8.70
C LEU A 261 7.07 14.17 -9.13
N THR A 262 6.57 14.97 -8.18
CA THR A 262 6.19 16.37 -8.45
C THR A 262 7.41 17.19 -8.89
N TRP A 263 8.56 17.03 -8.23
CA TRP A 263 9.79 17.71 -8.61
C TRP A 263 10.26 17.33 -10.02
N LEU A 264 10.25 16.03 -10.37
CA LEU A 264 10.60 15.56 -11.72
C LEU A 264 9.72 16.19 -12.79
N LEU A 265 8.43 16.33 -12.50
CA LEU A 265 7.46 16.94 -13.40
C LEU A 265 7.67 18.45 -13.55
N ASP A 266 7.90 19.14 -12.43
CA ASP A 266 8.22 20.57 -12.45
C ASP A 266 9.53 20.84 -13.19
N LEU A 267 10.51 19.92 -13.10
CA LEU A 267 11.74 20.00 -13.87
C LEU A 267 11.48 19.84 -15.38
N LEU A 268 10.61 18.90 -15.78
CA LEU A 268 10.19 18.76 -17.17
C LEU A 268 9.54 20.05 -17.69
N ASP A 269 8.61 20.64 -16.93
CA ASP A 269 7.88 21.85 -17.34
C ASP A 269 8.79 23.09 -17.46
N ARG A 270 9.82 23.19 -16.62
CA ARG A 270 10.78 24.31 -16.64
C ARG A 270 11.76 24.28 -17.81
N THR A 271 12.02 23.12 -18.42
CA THR A 271 12.92 23.05 -19.58
C THR A 271 12.31 23.78 -20.78
N LYS A 272 12.99 24.81 -21.30
CA LYS A 272 12.53 25.58 -22.47
C LYS A 272 12.61 24.72 -23.75
N SER A 273 11.82 25.05 -24.76
CA SER A 273 11.83 24.34 -26.06
C SER A 273 13.15 24.46 -26.82
N SER A 274 13.96 25.49 -26.55
CA SER A 274 15.30 25.67 -27.12
C SER A 274 16.38 24.79 -26.50
N ASP A 275 16.12 24.16 -25.35
CA ASP A 275 17.13 23.49 -24.52
C ASP A 275 17.08 21.95 -24.66
N ASP A 276 17.07 21.45 -25.90
CA ASP A 276 16.98 20.00 -26.19
C ASP A 276 18.08 19.17 -25.52
N SER A 277 19.27 19.75 -25.32
CA SER A 277 20.39 19.10 -24.64
C SER A 277 20.08 18.75 -23.18
N MET A 278 19.40 19.65 -22.47
CA MET A 278 19.00 19.43 -21.07
C MET A 278 17.88 18.39 -20.98
N LEU A 279 16.93 18.45 -21.91
CA LEU A 279 15.85 17.48 -21.98
C LEU A 279 16.38 16.07 -22.26
N ARG A 280 17.40 15.91 -23.12
CA ARG A 280 18.06 14.61 -23.34
C ARG A 280 18.76 14.05 -22.12
N LEU A 281 19.36 14.91 -21.29
CA LEU A 281 20.04 14.48 -20.07
C LEU A 281 19.03 13.97 -19.02
N PHE A 282 17.89 14.67 -18.90
CA PHE A 282 16.87 14.39 -17.89
C PHE A 282 15.88 13.29 -18.30
N LEU A 283 15.53 13.19 -19.58
CA LEU A 283 14.48 12.27 -20.05
C LEU A 283 14.72 10.79 -19.68
N PRO A 284 15.95 10.24 -19.75
CA PRO A 284 16.22 8.88 -19.27
C PRO A 284 15.98 8.69 -17.77
N MET A 285 16.15 9.74 -16.96
CA MET A 285 15.79 9.72 -15.55
C MET A 285 14.26 9.67 -15.42
N LEU A 286 13.53 10.54 -16.11
CA LEU A 286 12.07 10.58 -16.06
C LEU A 286 11.43 9.25 -16.48
N LEU A 287 11.96 8.61 -17.54
CA LEU A 287 11.47 7.32 -18.04
C LEU A 287 11.51 6.20 -17.00
N GLN A 288 12.44 6.24 -16.03
CA GLN A 288 12.54 5.25 -14.96
C GLN A 288 11.37 5.30 -13.98
N TYR A 289 10.63 6.42 -13.92
CA TYR A 289 9.53 6.63 -12.97
C TYR A 289 8.15 6.57 -13.64
N VAL A 290 8.04 6.20 -14.93
CA VAL A 290 6.75 6.24 -15.65
C VAL A 290 5.74 5.27 -15.03
N ASP A 291 6.18 4.07 -14.65
CA ASP A 291 5.36 3.08 -13.94
C ASP A 291 4.86 3.61 -12.59
N ASP A 292 5.58 4.57 -12.00
CA ASP A 292 5.20 5.22 -10.77
C ASP A 292 4.22 6.37 -10.98
N PHE A 293 4.38 7.12 -12.06
CA PHE A 293 3.46 8.17 -12.46
C PHE A 293 2.06 7.62 -12.75
N VAL A 294 1.95 6.49 -13.46
CA VAL A 294 0.65 5.89 -13.86
C VAL A 294 -0.19 5.40 -12.68
N GLN A 295 0.41 5.25 -11.50
CA GLN A 295 -0.31 4.93 -10.26
C GLN A 295 -1.08 6.15 -9.69
N SER A 296 -0.75 7.38 -10.14
CA SER A 296 -1.43 8.61 -9.73
C SER A 296 -2.06 9.31 -10.94
N GLN A 297 -3.39 9.36 -10.98
CA GLN A 297 -4.13 10.03 -12.06
C GLN A 297 -3.74 11.50 -12.20
N GLN A 298 -3.59 12.22 -11.09
CA GLN A 298 -3.28 13.65 -11.10
C GLN A 298 -1.88 13.93 -11.65
N LEU A 299 -0.87 13.16 -11.22
CA LEU A 299 0.50 13.31 -11.73
C LEU A 299 0.59 12.86 -13.19
N SER A 300 -0.06 11.76 -13.56
CA SER A 300 -0.17 11.28 -14.95
C SER A 300 -0.76 12.32 -15.88
N ARG A 301 -1.82 13.01 -15.45
CA ARG A 301 -2.48 14.06 -16.23
C ARG A 301 -1.55 15.23 -16.50
N ARG A 302 -0.90 15.75 -15.45
CA ARG A 302 0.09 16.82 -15.58
C ARG A 302 1.26 16.38 -16.49
N LEU A 303 1.74 15.14 -16.33
CA LEU A 303 2.85 14.60 -17.11
C LEU A 303 2.48 14.51 -18.59
N ALA A 304 1.30 13.95 -18.89
CA ALA A 304 0.78 13.85 -20.24
C ALA A 304 0.59 15.23 -20.87
N TYR A 305 0.00 16.18 -20.15
CA TYR A 305 -0.17 17.56 -20.61
C TYR A 305 1.18 18.20 -20.99
N THR A 306 2.18 18.12 -20.12
CA THR A 306 3.51 18.68 -20.39
C THR A 306 4.20 17.98 -21.56
N CYS A 307 4.09 16.65 -21.69
CA CYS A 307 4.63 15.90 -22.82
C CYS A 307 3.94 16.29 -24.14
N ALA A 308 2.61 16.36 -24.15
CA ALA A 308 1.82 16.75 -25.33
C ALA A 308 2.15 18.18 -25.78
N LYS A 309 2.23 19.13 -24.82
CA LYS A 309 2.64 20.51 -25.07
C LYS A 309 4.04 20.60 -25.68
N LYS A 310 5.02 19.84 -25.15
CA LYS A 310 6.38 19.82 -25.68
C LYS A 310 6.44 19.26 -27.11
N ILE A 311 5.76 18.15 -27.36
CA ILE A 311 5.67 17.58 -28.71
C ILE A 311 5.01 18.57 -29.68
N ALA A 312 3.91 19.22 -29.29
CA ALA A 312 3.23 20.20 -30.12
C ALA A 312 4.15 21.38 -30.51
N ILE A 313 4.93 21.91 -29.56
CA ILE A 313 5.90 22.99 -29.82
C ILE A 313 7.02 22.50 -30.77
N MET A 314 7.57 21.31 -30.54
CA MET A 314 8.59 20.73 -31.42
C MET A 314 8.06 20.49 -32.84
N CYS A 315 6.77 20.19 -32.99
CA CYS A 315 6.12 20.07 -34.29
C CYS A 315 5.86 21.43 -34.94
N SER A 316 5.52 22.48 -34.19
CA SER A 316 5.27 23.82 -34.75
C SER A 316 6.54 24.53 -35.24
N ASP A 317 7.68 24.27 -34.59
CA ASP A 317 8.97 24.89 -34.93
C ASP A 317 9.64 24.25 -36.17
N SER A 318 9.07 23.16 -36.71
CA SER A 318 9.56 22.52 -37.95
C SER A 318 9.12 23.32 -39.19
N PRO A 319 10.02 23.61 -40.14
CA PRO A 319 9.70 24.37 -41.36
C PRO A 319 8.63 23.70 -42.26
N CYS A 320 8.41 22.40 -42.10
CA CYS A 320 7.38 21.65 -42.82
C CYS A 320 5.96 21.90 -42.28
N ALA A 321 5.82 22.20 -40.98
CA ALA A 321 4.52 22.53 -40.38
C ALA A 321 3.98 23.88 -40.89
N SER A 322 4.86 24.84 -41.17
CA SER A 322 4.52 26.13 -41.78
C SER A 322 3.97 25.98 -43.20
N ALA A 323 4.46 24.98 -43.96
CA ALA A 323 3.97 24.69 -45.31
C ALA A 323 2.60 24.00 -45.32
N ALA A 324 2.29 23.17 -44.32
CA ALA A 324 1.00 22.49 -44.21
C ALA A 324 -0.16 23.44 -43.85
N LEU A 325 0.11 24.50 -43.07
CA LEU A 325 -0.90 25.52 -42.71
C LEU A 325 -1.31 26.42 -43.89
N ASN A 326 -0.40 26.66 -44.86
CA ASN A 326 -0.69 27.51 -46.02
C ASN A 326 -1.48 26.79 -47.14
N ASN A 327 -1.65 25.47 -47.08
CA ASN A 327 -2.24 24.68 -48.17
C ASN A 327 -3.66 24.14 -47.87
N GLN A 328 -4.40 24.74 -46.92
CA GLN A 328 -5.80 24.38 -46.61
C GLN A 328 -6.84 24.76 -47.69
N SER A 329 -6.45 24.86 -48.96
CA SER A 329 -7.34 25.25 -50.06
C SER A 329 -7.31 24.29 -51.26
N SER A 330 -7.17 22.98 -51.03
CA SER A 330 -7.59 21.98 -52.03
C SER A 330 -8.00 20.64 -51.39
N VAL A 331 -9.30 20.34 -51.46
CA VAL A 331 -9.87 19.04 -51.11
C VAL A 331 -9.67 18.10 -52.30
N GLY A 332 -8.82 17.08 -52.15
CA GLY A 332 -8.60 16.08 -53.18
C GLY A 332 -7.72 14.91 -52.69
N GLN A 333 -8.38 13.83 -52.28
CA GLN A 333 -7.92 12.43 -52.22
C GLN A 333 -6.43 12.11 -51.98
N GLY A 334 -6.15 11.51 -50.81
CA GLY A 334 -5.01 10.58 -50.64
C GLY A 334 -3.69 11.14 -50.10
N SER A 335 -3.66 12.32 -49.48
CA SER A 335 -2.42 12.88 -48.94
C SER A 335 -2.09 12.35 -47.54
N ALA A 336 -0.83 11.94 -47.35
CA ALA A 336 -0.29 11.52 -46.05
C ALA A 336 -0.56 12.61 -44.99
N ASN A 337 -0.98 12.19 -43.79
CA ASN A 337 -1.25 13.10 -42.67
C ASN A 337 -0.07 14.09 -42.51
N PRO A 338 -0.28 15.42 -42.58
CA PRO A 338 0.80 16.41 -42.54
C PRO A 338 1.67 16.25 -41.28
N VAL A 339 1.07 15.77 -40.20
CA VAL A 339 1.71 15.44 -38.94
C VAL A 339 2.66 14.23 -39.07
N SER A 340 2.34 13.23 -39.90
CA SER A 340 3.21 12.08 -40.20
C SER A 340 4.47 12.47 -40.99
N ALA A 341 4.38 13.54 -41.80
CA ALA A 341 5.54 14.10 -42.51
C ALA A 341 6.47 14.85 -41.56
N VAL A 342 5.91 15.66 -40.65
CA VAL A 342 6.67 16.35 -39.57
C VAL A 342 7.36 15.33 -38.66
N TYR A 343 6.66 14.26 -38.24
CA TYR A 343 7.31 13.20 -37.45
C TYR A 343 8.37 12.43 -38.23
N SER A 344 8.20 12.23 -39.53
CA SER A 344 9.25 11.63 -40.36
C SER A 344 10.49 12.51 -40.34
N GLU A 345 10.40 13.82 -40.59
CA GLU A 345 11.56 14.72 -40.59
C GLU A 345 12.23 14.81 -39.21
N VAL A 346 11.45 14.90 -38.12
CA VAL A 346 11.95 14.92 -36.74
C VAL A 346 12.60 13.59 -36.33
N GLN A 347 12.18 12.46 -36.92
CA GLN A 347 12.84 11.15 -36.75
C GLN A 347 14.19 11.04 -37.46
N HIS A 348 14.45 11.84 -38.50
CA HIS A 348 15.73 11.86 -39.21
C HIS A 348 16.77 12.73 -38.49
N CYS A 349 16.34 13.65 -37.62
CA CYS A 349 17.23 14.40 -36.75
C CYS A 349 17.64 13.55 -35.54
N CYS A 350 18.89 13.05 -35.50
CA CYS A 350 19.42 12.25 -34.38
C CYS A 350 19.28 12.93 -33.01
N HIS A 351 19.18 14.26 -33.02
CA HIS A 351 19.04 15.12 -31.87
C HIS A 351 17.61 15.11 -31.29
N HIS A 352 16.58 15.36 -32.10
CA HIS A 352 15.19 15.37 -31.62
C HIS A 352 14.58 13.96 -31.50
N ARG A 353 15.09 12.98 -32.26
CA ARG A 353 14.57 11.61 -32.31
C ARG A 353 14.45 10.97 -30.92
N ALA A 354 15.51 11.00 -30.11
CA ALA A 354 15.50 10.36 -28.79
C ALA A 354 14.50 11.03 -27.83
N VAL A 355 14.38 12.36 -27.91
CA VAL A 355 13.46 13.15 -27.09
C VAL A 355 12.01 12.84 -27.46
N VAL A 356 11.68 12.92 -28.76
CA VAL A 356 10.32 12.64 -29.24
C VAL A 356 9.93 11.20 -28.97
N LEU A 357 10.84 10.23 -29.15
CA LEU A 357 10.58 8.83 -28.79
C LEU A 357 10.28 8.66 -27.29
N GLY A 358 11.06 9.29 -26.41
CA GLY A 358 10.82 9.20 -24.97
C GLY A 358 9.51 9.86 -24.54
N LEU A 359 9.20 11.07 -25.02
CA LEU A 359 7.93 11.74 -24.74
C LEU A 359 6.73 10.96 -25.31
N SER A 360 6.89 10.37 -26.50
CA SER A 360 5.88 9.52 -27.12
C SER A 360 5.61 8.26 -26.30
N CYS A 361 6.68 7.62 -25.82
CA CYS A 361 6.59 6.46 -24.94
C CYS A 361 5.83 6.79 -23.66
N ILE A 362 6.12 7.93 -23.02
CA ILE A 362 5.40 8.39 -21.82
C ILE A 362 3.90 8.53 -22.11
N LEU A 363 3.53 9.24 -23.19
CA LEU A 363 2.12 9.44 -23.56
C LEU A 363 1.40 8.13 -23.88
N GLN A 364 2.04 7.23 -24.61
CA GLN A 364 1.48 5.92 -24.95
C GLN A 364 1.30 5.06 -23.70
N THR A 365 2.27 5.06 -22.77
CA THR A 365 2.16 4.35 -21.50
C THR A 365 1.06 4.92 -20.61
N VAL A 366 0.93 6.25 -20.51
CA VAL A 366 -0.20 6.88 -19.80
C VAL A 366 -1.53 6.50 -20.45
N THR A 367 -1.60 6.47 -21.79
CA THR A 367 -2.82 6.07 -22.52
C THR A 367 -3.23 4.63 -22.22
N LEU A 368 -2.26 3.71 -22.11
CA LEU A 368 -2.51 2.30 -21.83
C LEU A 368 -2.85 2.07 -20.34
N CYS A 369 -2.00 2.55 -19.44
CA CYS A 369 -2.05 2.22 -18.01
C CYS A 369 -2.95 3.15 -17.19
N CYS A 370 -3.12 4.42 -17.58
CA CYS A 370 -3.90 5.41 -16.85
C CYS A 370 -4.75 6.29 -17.80
N PRO A 371 -5.68 5.71 -18.58
CA PRO A 371 -6.48 6.46 -19.55
C PRO A 371 -7.34 7.54 -18.89
N THR A 372 -7.77 7.33 -17.63
CA THR A 372 -8.59 8.29 -16.88
C THR A 372 -7.89 9.63 -16.71
N ALA A 373 -6.56 9.67 -16.68
CA ALA A 373 -5.79 10.91 -16.65
C ALA A 373 -6.00 11.78 -17.90
N LEU A 374 -6.34 11.16 -19.03
CA LEU A 374 -6.53 11.78 -20.33
C LEU A 374 -7.98 12.13 -20.65
N VAL A 375 -8.94 11.69 -19.83
CA VAL A 375 -10.36 12.02 -20.01
C VAL A 375 -10.57 13.53 -19.80
N TRP A 376 -11.50 14.11 -20.55
CA TRP A 376 -11.87 15.52 -20.42
C TRP A 376 -12.29 15.85 -18.99
N ASN A 377 -11.81 16.98 -18.46
CA ASN A 377 -12.17 17.47 -17.13
C ASN A 377 -12.57 18.96 -17.18
N GLY A 378 -13.77 19.26 -16.68
CA GLY A 378 -14.30 20.62 -16.54
C GLY A 378 -14.11 21.24 -15.15
N VAL A 379 -13.49 20.53 -14.20
CA VAL A 379 -13.32 21.01 -12.82
C VAL A 379 -12.19 22.06 -12.77
N GLY A 380 -12.53 23.33 -13.00
CA GLY A 380 -11.65 24.46 -12.68
C GLY A 380 -11.79 25.68 -13.59
N GLU A 381 -12.76 26.55 -13.33
CA GLU A 381 -12.70 27.96 -13.78
C GLU A 381 -11.58 28.77 -13.08
N SER A 382 -10.73 28.12 -12.27
CA SER A 382 -9.59 28.74 -11.61
C SER A 382 -8.32 28.60 -12.45
N LYS A 383 -8.00 29.65 -13.22
CA LYS A 383 -6.70 30.17 -13.75
C LYS A 383 -5.52 29.25 -14.14
N SER A 384 -5.53 27.93 -13.91
CA SER A 384 -4.47 26.99 -14.29
C SER A 384 -4.93 26.11 -15.45
N SER A 385 -4.61 26.55 -16.67
CA SER A 385 -4.95 25.90 -17.95
C SER A 385 -4.44 24.46 -18.11
N ALA A 386 -3.59 23.96 -17.20
CA ALA A 386 -3.01 22.62 -17.30
C ALA A 386 -3.96 21.49 -16.83
N VAL A 387 -5.07 21.82 -16.19
CA VAL A 387 -5.97 20.83 -15.55
C VAL A 387 -7.32 20.73 -16.27
N THR A 388 -7.70 21.73 -17.06
CA THR A 388 -8.96 21.80 -17.80
C THR A 388 -8.83 21.20 -19.21
N GLY A 389 -9.91 20.60 -19.73
CA GLY A 389 -9.92 19.97 -21.06
C GLY A 389 -9.37 18.53 -21.05
N SER A 390 -8.90 18.00 -22.17
CA SER A 390 -8.09 16.78 -22.22
C SER A 390 -6.63 17.13 -22.57
N PRO A 391 -5.62 16.49 -21.93
CA PRO A 391 -4.24 16.58 -22.41
C PRO A 391 -4.06 16.19 -23.88
N LEU A 392 -4.95 15.37 -24.43
CA LEU A 392 -4.93 14.95 -25.83
C LEU A 392 -5.36 16.05 -26.81
N ASP A 393 -6.10 17.07 -26.35
CA ASP A 393 -6.57 18.18 -27.20
C ASP A 393 -5.41 19.05 -27.73
N ILE A 394 -4.27 19.02 -27.03
CA ILE A 394 -3.05 19.77 -27.37
C ILE A 394 -2.15 18.96 -28.31
N LEU A 395 -2.29 17.63 -28.30
CA LEU A 395 -1.41 16.75 -29.05
C LEU A 395 -1.76 16.83 -30.55
N PRO A 396 -0.78 17.09 -31.46
CA PRO A 396 -1.06 17.31 -32.88
C PRO A 396 -1.55 16.06 -33.61
N CYS A 397 -1.41 14.87 -33.02
CA CYS A 397 -1.96 13.61 -33.53
C CYS A 397 -2.42 12.71 -32.39
N ALA A 398 -3.18 11.66 -32.71
CA ALA A 398 -3.53 10.63 -31.74
C ALA A 398 -2.28 9.89 -31.19
N PRO A 399 -2.25 9.48 -29.91
CA PRO A 399 -1.18 8.67 -29.30
C PRO A 399 -0.75 7.43 -30.12
N SER A 400 -1.67 6.80 -30.83
CA SER A 400 -1.46 5.64 -31.70
C SER A 400 -0.66 5.95 -32.97
N SER A 401 -0.60 7.23 -33.34
CA SER A 401 0.18 7.75 -34.47
C SER A 401 1.59 8.19 -34.07
N LEU A 402 1.89 8.24 -32.76
CA LEU A 402 3.22 8.58 -32.26
C LEU A 402 4.24 7.45 -32.55
N PRO A 403 5.52 7.79 -32.68
CA PRO A 403 6.56 6.82 -32.99
C PRO A 403 6.75 5.78 -31.87
N LEU A 404 6.96 4.52 -32.28
CA LEU A 404 7.29 3.41 -31.39
C LEU A 404 8.80 3.06 -31.50
N PRO A 405 9.43 2.56 -30.43
CA PRO A 405 10.81 2.08 -30.49
C PRO A 405 10.98 0.93 -31.49
N ALA A 406 12.09 0.94 -32.24
CA ALA A 406 12.35 -0.03 -33.32
C ALA A 406 12.41 -1.50 -32.86
N GLY A 407 12.75 -1.76 -31.59
CA GLY A 407 12.80 -3.11 -31.01
C GLY A 407 11.43 -3.78 -30.79
N LEU A 408 10.33 -3.05 -30.97
CA LEU A 408 8.96 -3.54 -30.78
C LEU A 408 8.26 -3.88 -32.10
N SER A 409 8.97 -3.99 -33.22
CA SER A 409 8.40 -4.10 -34.57
C SER A 409 7.41 -5.27 -34.74
N SER A 410 7.64 -6.42 -34.11
CA SER A 410 6.75 -7.59 -34.15
C SER A 410 5.43 -7.36 -33.39
N ALA A 411 5.46 -6.64 -32.27
CA ALA A 411 4.31 -6.32 -31.43
C ALA A 411 3.68 -4.95 -31.75
N ALA A 412 4.30 -4.14 -32.63
CA ALA A 412 3.92 -2.76 -32.87
C ALA A 412 2.47 -2.60 -33.32
N ASN A 413 1.97 -3.53 -34.15
CA ASN A 413 0.58 -3.50 -34.61
C ASN A 413 -0.40 -3.82 -33.47
N GLN A 414 -0.06 -4.77 -32.60
CA GLN A 414 -0.87 -5.12 -31.43
C GLN A 414 -0.90 -3.97 -30.42
N ILE A 415 0.26 -3.37 -30.13
CA ILE A 415 0.38 -2.21 -29.24
C ILE A 415 -0.45 -1.04 -29.79
N ARG A 416 -0.34 -0.72 -31.08
CA ARG A 416 -1.16 0.33 -31.70
C ARG A 416 -2.66 0.02 -31.62
N SER A 417 -3.06 -1.24 -31.81
CA SER A 417 -4.45 -1.66 -31.66
C SER A 417 -4.96 -1.41 -30.24
N ASN A 418 -4.17 -1.77 -29.22
CA ASN A 418 -4.52 -1.55 -27.82
C ASN A 418 -4.60 -0.05 -27.49
N ILE A 419 -3.67 0.75 -28.02
CA ILE A 419 -3.71 2.21 -27.84
C ILE A 419 -4.99 2.79 -28.46
N ARG A 420 -5.36 2.38 -29.68
CA ARG A 420 -6.61 2.84 -30.33
C ARG A 420 -7.86 2.48 -29.52
N ALA A 421 -7.92 1.28 -28.98
CA ALA A 421 -9.02 0.88 -28.12
C ALA A 421 -9.15 1.79 -26.88
N ARG A 422 -8.01 2.17 -26.28
CA ARG A 422 -7.97 3.11 -25.15
C ARG A 422 -8.30 4.54 -25.56
N GLU A 423 -7.87 4.99 -26.74
CA GLU A 423 -8.26 6.29 -27.31
C GLU A 423 -9.77 6.41 -27.46
N ASP A 424 -10.44 5.36 -27.96
CA ASP A 424 -11.89 5.33 -28.11
C ASP A 424 -12.60 5.34 -26.74
N GLU A 425 -12.10 4.59 -25.76
CA GLU A 425 -12.60 4.66 -24.37
C GLU A 425 -12.48 6.07 -23.79
N ILE A 426 -11.33 6.72 -23.97
CA ILE A 426 -11.09 8.10 -23.50
C ILE A 426 -12.07 9.06 -24.17
N ARG A 427 -12.30 8.92 -25.48
CA ARG A 427 -13.23 9.78 -26.22
C ARG A 427 -14.66 9.61 -25.73
N GLN A 428 -15.14 8.38 -25.55
CA GLN A 428 -16.48 8.10 -25.04
C GLN A 428 -16.66 8.65 -23.62
N ARG A 429 -15.69 8.42 -22.73
CA ARG A 429 -15.72 8.94 -21.36
C ARG A 429 -15.61 10.46 -21.30
N GLY A 430 -14.85 11.06 -22.22
CA GLY A 430 -14.74 12.52 -22.36
C GLY A 430 -16.07 13.16 -22.72
N GLN A 431 -16.76 12.61 -23.74
CA GLN A 431 -18.10 13.05 -24.12
C GLN A 431 -19.11 12.91 -22.97
N ALA A 432 -19.07 11.78 -22.24
CA ALA A 432 -19.91 11.57 -21.07
C ALA A 432 -19.61 12.60 -19.96
N ALA A 433 -18.33 12.94 -19.74
CA ALA A 433 -17.93 13.93 -18.75
C ALA A 433 -18.35 15.35 -19.13
N GLU A 434 -18.29 15.72 -20.41
CA GLU A 434 -18.78 17.01 -20.93
C GLU A 434 -20.28 17.21 -20.65
N VAL A 435 -21.07 16.14 -20.74
CA VAL A 435 -22.50 16.15 -20.39
C VAL A 435 -22.77 15.81 -18.92
N LYS A 436 -21.77 15.92 -18.04
CA LYS A 436 -21.90 15.64 -16.58
C LYS A 436 -22.53 14.28 -16.27
N TRP A 437 -22.23 13.27 -17.07
CA TRP A 437 -22.68 11.89 -16.90
C TRP A 437 -24.21 11.70 -16.88
N SER A 438 -24.98 12.73 -17.26
CA SER A 438 -26.46 12.71 -17.17
C SER A 438 -27.10 13.75 -18.08
N SER A 439 -28.25 13.42 -18.68
CA SER A 439 -29.04 14.41 -19.43
C SER A 439 -29.59 15.50 -18.48
N ASP A 440 -29.72 16.74 -18.97
CA ASP A 440 -30.30 17.86 -18.22
C ASP A 440 -31.66 17.54 -17.58
N LYS A 441 -32.48 16.69 -18.22
CA LYS A 441 -33.78 16.23 -17.69
C LYS A 441 -33.64 15.30 -16.48
N CYS A 442 -32.55 14.52 -16.41
CA CYS A 442 -32.28 13.59 -15.32
C CYS A 442 -31.79 14.33 -14.07
N GLN A 443 -30.98 15.39 -14.24
CA GLN A 443 -30.44 16.20 -13.12
C GLN A 443 -31.54 16.89 -12.29
N GLN A 444 -32.70 17.17 -12.90
CA GLN A 444 -33.86 17.78 -12.22
C GLN A 444 -34.75 16.75 -11.50
N SER A 445 -34.46 15.46 -11.62
CA SER A 445 -35.22 14.38 -10.98
C SER A 445 -34.64 14.01 -9.61
N ARG A 446 -35.46 13.39 -8.73
CA ARG A 446 -35.00 12.81 -7.45
C ARG A 446 -33.83 11.84 -7.62
N THR A 447 -33.79 11.08 -8.71
CA THR A 447 -32.68 10.17 -9.03
C THR A 447 -31.42 10.96 -9.39
N GLY A 448 -31.56 12.04 -10.14
CA GLY A 448 -30.45 12.95 -10.45
C GLY A 448 -29.87 13.63 -9.23
N SER A 449 -30.69 14.04 -8.25
CA SER A 449 -30.18 14.60 -6.99
C SER A 449 -29.37 13.58 -6.18
N THR A 450 -29.82 12.32 -6.10
CA THR A 450 -29.06 11.26 -5.43
C THR A 450 -27.75 10.94 -6.17
N ILE A 451 -27.77 10.86 -7.51
CA ILE A 451 -26.56 10.67 -8.32
C ILE A 451 -25.57 11.84 -8.10
N SER A 452 -26.06 13.08 -8.10
CA SER A 452 -25.22 14.26 -7.85
C SER A 452 -24.58 14.23 -6.45
N ALA A 453 -25.34 13.84 -5.43
CA ALA A 453 -24.82 13.65 -4.07
C ALA A 453 -23.74 12.57 -4.02
N MET A 454 -23.96 11.41 -4.65
CA MET A 454 -22.97 10.34 -4.76
C MET A 454 -21.68 10.78 -5.46
N LEU A 455 -21.81 11.49 -6.59
CA LEU A 455 -20.67 12.01 -7.35
C LEU A 455 -19.87 13.04 -6.53
N ASN A 456 -20.55 13.90 -5.78
CA ASN A 456 -19.91 14.85 -4.88
C ASN A 456 -19.15 14.13 -3.75
N VAL A 457 -19.73 13.08 -3.16
CA VAL A 457 -19.03 12.26 -2.14
C VAL A 457 -17.79 11.59 -2.74
N LEU A 458 -17.88 11.02 -3.95
CA LEU A 458 -16.71 10.47 -4.65
C LEU A 458 -15.62 11.53 -4.89
N GLU A 459 -16.01 12.75 -5.30
CA GLU A 459 -15.07 13.85 -5.50
C GLU A 459 -14.39 14.26 -4.19
N ILE A 460 -15.13 14.30 -3.08
CA ILE A 460 -14.59 14.60 -1.75
C ILE A 460 -13.57 13.53 -1.32
N LEU A 461 -13.92 12.24 -1.50
CA LEU A 461 -13.04 11.11 -1.18
C LEU A 461 -11.77 11.13 -2.03
N ASP A 462 -11.89 11.36 -3.34
CA ASP A 462 -10.75 11.33 -4.27
C ASP A 462 -9.82 12.56 -4.12
N LYS A 463 -10.33 13.69 -3.59
CA LYS A 463 -9.51 14.88 -3.25
C LYS A 463 -8.83 14.77 -1.88
N HIS A 464 -9.30 13.89 -1.00
CA HIS A 464 -8.74 13.74 0.33
C HIS A 464 -7.37 13.07 0.28
N THR A 465 -6.38 13.66 0.94
CA THR A 465 -5.01 13.10 0.97
C THR A 465 -4.84 12.22 2.20
N PHE A 466 -4.97 10.90 2.04
CA PHE A 466 -4.90 9.95 3.17
C PHE A 466 -3.48 9.77 3.75
N ASP A 467 -2.44 10.20 3.05
CA ASP A 467 -1.03 10.08 3.47
C ASP A 467 -0.56 11.22 4.41
N ARG A 468 -1.37 12.27 4.61
CA ARG A 468 -0.98 13.46 5.39
C ARG A 468 -2.15 13.94 6.24
N MET A 469 -1.99 13.97 7.57
CA MET A 469 -3.01 14.49 8.48
C MET A 469 -2.64 15.91 8.95
N ASP A 470 -3.49 16.89 8.67
CA ASP A 470 -3.39 18.25 9.19
C ASP A 470 -4.76 18.79 9.62
N SER A 471 -4.80 20.00 10.19
CA SER A 471 -6.03 20.60 10.73
C SER A 471 -7.16 20.79 9.70
N ASN A 472 -6.84 20.85 8.40
CA ASN A 472 -7.80 21.03 7.31
C ASN A 472 -8.01 19.74 6.48
N ASN A 473 -7.28 18.68 6.80
CA ASN A 473 -7.26 17.39 6.13
C ASN A 473 -7.17 16.26 7.18
N SER A 474 -8.25 16.10 7.94
CA SER A 474 -8.46 15.02 8.91
C SER A 474 -9.73 14.22 8.58
N LEU A 475 -9.87 13.02 9.15
CA LEU A 475 -11.09 12.21 8.99
C LEU A 475 -12.33 12.91 9.56
N ASP A 476 -12.18 13.77 10.57
CA ASP A 476 -13.26 14.62 11.07
C ASP A 476 -13.72 15.64 10.02
N THR A 477 -12.77 16.30 9.35
CA THR A 477 -13.11 17.25 8.28
C THR A 477 -13.72 16.54 7.07
N LEU A 478 -13.29 15.30 6.80
CA LEU A 478 -13.85 14.45 5.76
C LEU A 478 -15.31 14.09 6.07
N TYR A 479 -15.58 13.63 7.30
CA TYR A 479 -16.94 13.34 7.77
C TYR A 479 -17.87 14.54 7.61
N ASN A 480 -17.45 15.72 8.07
CA ASN A 480 -18.25 16.94 7.98
C ASN A 480 -18.54 17.36 6.53
N ARG A 481 -17.64 17.06 5.57
CA ARG A 481 -17.89 17.35 4.14
C ARG A 481 -18.87 16.36 3.52
N ILE A 482 -18.85 15.10 3.94
CA ILE A 482 -19.72 14.04 3.41
C ILE A 482 -21.12 14.11 4.02
N PHE A 483 -21.23 14.18 5.35
CA PHE A 483 -22.50 14.11 6.07
C PHE A 483 -22.97 15.45 6.66
N GLY A 484 -22.07 16.43 6.86
CA GLY A 484 -22.41 17.68 7.54
C GLY A 484 -23.33 18.64 6.76
N SER A 485 -23.63 18.35 5.48
CA SER A 485 -24.60 19.10 4.69
C SER A 485 -26.06 18.64 4.87
N SER A 486 -26.31 17.56 5.62
CA SER A 486 -27.65 16.97 5.82
C SER A 486 -28.53 17.66 6.88
N HIS A 487 -28.04 18.66 7.62
CA HIS A 487 -28.81 19.31 8.70
C HIS A 487 -29.88 20.32 8.22
N GLY A 488 -30.33 20.23 6.97
CA GLY A 488 -31.40 21.08 6.41
C GLY A 488 -32.79 20.43 6.50
N LYS A 489 -33.76 21.15 7.09
CA LYS A 489 -35.19 20.81 7.25
C LYS A 489 -35.80 20.03 6.06
N ASN A 490 -35.76 18.69 6.10
CA ASN A 490 -36.65 17.73 5.41
C ASN A 490 -36.20 16.28 5.71
N GLY A 491 -36.63 15.73 6.86
CA GLY A 491 -36.11 14.45 7.40
C GLY A 491 -36.34 13.18 6.55
N ALA A 492 -37.34 13.16 5.66
CA ALA A 492 -37.68 11.97 4.87
C ALA A 492 -36.92 11.84 3.53
N GLU A 493 -36.47 12.96 2.94
CA GLU A 493 -35.64 12.93 1.72
C GLU A 493 -34.14 12.73 2.05
N CYS A 494 -33.73 13.19 3.24
CA CYS A 494 -32.38 13.08 3.78
C CYS A 494 -31.94 11.62 4.03
N SER A 495 -32.82 10.77 4.58
CA SER A 495 -32.50 9.37 4.90
C SER A 495 -32.21 8.52 3.66
N SER A 496 -32.98 8.69 2.57
CA SER A 496 -32.78 7.92 1.34
C SER A 496 -31.47 8.24 0.61
N ASN A 497 -30.98 9.48 0.74
CA ASN A 497 -29.67 9.86 0.23
C ASN A 497 -28.54 9.32 1.10
N ASN A 498 -28.72 9.26 2.42
CA ASN A 498 -27.75 8.67 3.33
C ASN A 498 -27.57 7.17 3.07
N ASP A 499 -28.66 6.41 2.89
CA ASP A 499 -28.57 4.98 2.53
C ASP A 499 -27.78 4.79 1.23
N ALA A 500 -28.01 5.65 0.24
CA ALA A 500 -27.33 5.62 -1.04
C ALA A 500 -25.83 5.99 -0.90
N ILE A 501 -25.49 6.93 -0.03
CA ILE A 501 -24.10 7.29 0.31
C ILE A 501 -23.41 6.14 1.04
N ILE A 502 -24.07 5.47 1.97
CA ILE A 502 -23.50 4.33 2.72
C ILE A 502 -23.24 3.15 1.78
N ASP A 503 -24.18 2.85 0.87
CA ASP A 503 -23.99 1.87 -0.19
C ASP A 503 -22.77 2.21 -1.06
N LEU A 504 -22.63 3.49 -1.47
CA LEU A 504 -21.49 3.98 -2.23
C LEU A 504 -20.18 3.83 -1.45
N LEU A 505 -20.16 4.11 -0.15
CA LEU A 505 -18.98 3.95 0.70
C LEU A 505 -18.55 2.48 0.78
N CYS A 506 -19.52 1.55 0.87
CA CYS A 506 -19.24 0.12 0.83
C CYS A 506 -18.65 -0.29 -0.53
N GLU A 507 -19.22 0.18 -1.64
CA GLU A 507 -18.66 -0.06 -2.99
C GLU A 507 -17.26 0.54 -3.16
N TRP A 508 -17.02 1.73 -2.60
CA TRP A 508 -15.72 2.42 -2.64
C TRP A 508 -14.65 1.70 -1.80
N GLY A 509 -15.03 1.11 -0.68
CA GLY A 509 -14.14 0.28 0.15
C GLY A 509 -13.73 -1.01 -0.55
N VAL A 510 -14.63 -1.60 -1.34
CA VAL A 510 -14.42 -2.93 -1.95
C VAL A 510 -13.84 -2.89 -3.37
N THR A 511 -14.01 -1.78 -4.10
CA THR A 511 -13.58 -1.67 -5.50
C THR A 511 -12.08 -1.92 -5.71
N THR A 512 -11.74 -2.56 -6.82
CA THR A 512 -10.38 -2.77 -7.34
C THR A 512 -9.87 -1.59 -8.16
N LYS A 513 -10.75 -0.66 -8.53
CA LYS A 513 -10.42 0.48 -9.39
C LYS A 513 -9.69 1.60 -8.64
N ARG A 514 -9.59 1.50 -7.31
CA ARG A 514 -8.83 2.41 -6.45
C ARG A 514 -7.87 1.59 -5.61
N ALA A 515 -6.71 2.17 -5.31
CA ALA A 515 -5.68 1.54 -4.50
C ALA A 515 -5.76 2.04 -3.04
N GLY A 516 -5.25 1.22 -2.12
CA GLY A 516 -5.14 1.57 -0.70
C GLY A 516 -6.03 0.71 0.19
N GLU A 517 -5.40 0.05 1.17
CA GLU A 517 -6.09 -0.75 2.20
C GLU A 517 -6.78 0.12 3.25
N HIS A 518 -6.29 1.35 3.44
CA HIS A 518 -6.87 2.36 4.35
C HIS A 518 -8.35 2.65 4.07
N ARG A 519 -8.84 2.39 2.84
CA ARG A 519 -10.24 2.63 2.46
C ARG A 519 -11.23 1.90 3.35
N ALA A 520 -10.94 0.65 3.73
CA ALA A 520 -11.76 -0.12 4.67
C ALA A 520 -11.86 0.58 6.04
N MET A 521 -10.73 1.06 6.56
CA MET A 521 -10.66 1.78 7.83
C MET A 521 -11.41 3.13 7.77
N VAL A 522 -11.27 3.86 6.66
CA VAL A 522 -11.95 5.15 6.44
C VAL A 522 -13.45 4.95 6.42
N VAL A 523 -13.96 3.97 5.68
CA VAL A 523 -15.40 3.66 5.64
C VAL A 523 -15.91 3.29 7.02
N ALA A 524 -15.21 2.40 7.74
CA ALA A 524 -15.59 2.01 9.08
C ALA A 524 -15.65 3.20 10.05
N TYR A 525 -14.63 4.07 10.02
CA TYR A 525 -14.58 5.27 10.85
C TYR A 525 -15.73 6.26 10.53
N LEU A 526 -16.02 6.48 9.24
CA LEU A 526 -17.10 7.40 8.84
C LEU A 526 -18.47 6.89 9.31
N LEU A 527 -18.71 5.58 9.21
CA LEU A 527 -19.97 4.98 9.66
C LEU A 527 -20.07 4.89 11.19
N GLU A 528 -18.97 4.59 11.87
CA GLU A 528 -18.90 4.61 13.34
C GLU A 528 -19.25 6.01 13.87
N LYS A 529 -18.66 7.05 13.28
CA LYS A 529 -18.97 8.44 13.64
C LYS A 529 -20.42 8.81 13.33
N GLN A 530 -20.95 8.41 12.18
CA GLN A 530 -22.36 8.64 11.83
C GLN A 530 -23.30 7.94 12.82
N GLN A 531 -22.98 6.73 13.26
CA GLN A 531 -23.74 5.99 14.26
C GLN A 531 -23.76 6.73 15.60
N VAL A 532 -22.60 7.21 16.08
CA VAL A 532 -22.50 7.97 17.34
C VAL A 532 -23.30 9.28 17.28
N GLU A 533 -23.25 10.01 16.16
CA GLU A 533 -24.03 11.25 15.98
C GLU A 533 -25.54 10.96 15.96
N MET A 534 -25.99 9.90 15.28
CA MET A 534 -27.40 9.47 15.29
C MET A 534 -27.89 9.06 16.68
N GLU A 535 -27.05 8.36 17.46
CA GLU A 535 -27.36 8.00 18.85
C GLU A 535 -27.43 9.24 19.75
N THR A 536 -26.55 10.23 19.53
CA THR A 536 -26.52 11.50 20.26
C THR A 536 -27.77 12.34 19.97
N GLU A 537 -28.19 12.44 18.70
CA GLU A 537 -29.44 13.12 18.31
C GLU A 537 -30.67 12.47 18.97
N ARG A 538 -30.73 11.12 18.97
CA ARG A 538 -31.85 10.38 19.58
C ARG A 538 -31.93 10.55 21.10
N LEU A 539 -30.80 10.64 21.79
CA LEU A 539 -30.75 10.93 23.23
C LEU A 539 -31.17 12.38 23.53
N GLY A 540 -30.76 13.33 22.69
CA GLY A 540 -31.16 14.74 22.79
C GLY A 540 -32.66 14.98 22.57
N GLU A 541 -33.29 14.25 21.64
CA GLU A 541 -34.75 14.32 21.43
C GLU A 541 -35.52 13.72 22.63
N MET A 542 -35.00 12.65 23.24
CA MET A 542 -35.64 11.97 24.36
C MET A 542 -35.61 12.82 25.65
N GLU A 543 -34.58 13.65 25.87
CA GLU A 543 -34.53 14.63 26.98
C GLU A 543 -35.55 15.77 26.83
N THR A 544 -36.09 16.02 25.62
CA THR A 544 -37.09 17.07 25.38
C THR A 544 -38.55 16.59 25.45
N MET A 545 -38.78 15.27 25.50
CA MET A 545 -40.11 14.64 25.50
C MET A 545 -40.61 14.23 26.90
N ASP A 546 -39.96 14.69 27.97
CA ASP A 546 -40.20 14.19 29.32
C ASP A 546 -41.25 14.99 30.12
N GLU A 547 -42.47 15.14 29.58
CA GLU A 547 -43.67 15.37 30.40
C GLU A 547 -44.90 14.78 29.69
N LYS A 548 -45.40 13.65 30.21
CA LYS A 548 -46.54 12.83 29.71
C LYS A 548 -46.26 12.00 28.46
N GLU A 549 -45.77 10.78 28.68
CA GLU A 549 -46.53 9.57 28.39
C GLU A 549 -45.71 8.35 28.84
N SER A 550 -46.32 7.49 29.66
CA SER A 550 -45.71 6.21 30.05
C SER A 550 -45.67 5.29 28.83
N ILE A 551 -44.50 5.20 28.19
CA ILE A 551 -44.28 4.33 27.05
C ILE A 551 -44.19 2.87 27.56
N SER A 552 -44.99 1.99 26.95
CA SER A 552 -45.04 0.55 27.29
C SER A 552 -43.69 -0.13 27.05
N SER A 553 -43.31 -1.02 27.96
CA SER A 553 -42.04 -1.78 28.02
C SER A 553 -41.77 -2.75 26.84
N ALA A 554 -42.53 -2.66 25.75
CA ALA A 554 -42.37 -3.50 24.55
C ALA A 554 -41.55 -2.83 23.42
N SER A 555 -41.29 -1.51 23.49
CA SER A 555 -40.46 -0.79 22.50
C SER A 555 -38.95 -0.83 22.80
N LEU A 556 -38.54 -1.44 23.92
CA LEU A 556 -37.13 -1.55 24.34
C LEU A 556 -36.38 -2.74 23.71
N SER A 557 -37.05 -3.63 22.96
CA SER A 557 -36.43 -4.87 22.46
C SER A 557 -35.62 -4.74 21.16
N ASN A 558 -35.60 -3.55 20.52
CA ASN A 558 -34.82 -3.32 19.29
C ASN A 558 -33.51 -2.53 19.54
N ASN A 559 -33.15 -2.25 20.80
CA ASN A 559 -32.06 -1.34 21.18
C ASN A 559 -30.64 -1.96 21.17
N GLY A 560 -30.43 -3.14 20.57
CA GLY A 560 -29.12 -3.82 20.58
C GLY A 560 -28.47 -4.03 19.21
N LEU A 561 -29.12 -3.59 18.13
CA LEU A 561 -28.62 -3.79 16.76
C LEU A 561 -28.06 -2.49 16.20
N PRO A 562 -26.88 -2.52 15.55
CA PRO A 562 -26.35 -1.34 14.87
C PRO A 562 -27.33 -0.79 13.83
N PRO A 563 -27.45 0.54 13.67
CA PRO A 563 -28.44 1.17 12.79
C PRO A 563 -28.26 0.77 11.32
N PHE A 564 -27.02 0.51 10.89
CA PHE A 564 -26.69 0.15 9.52
C PHE A 564 -26.74 -1.36 9.25
N GLN A 565 -27.09 -2.19 10.24
CA GLN A 565 -27.07 -3.64 10.13
C GLN A 565 -27.87 -4.15 8.92
N GLN A 566 -29.09 -3.64 8.71
CA GLN A 566 -29.95 -4.09 7.62
C GLN A 566 -29.44 -3.66 6.24
N LEU A 567 -28.84 -2.47 6.14
CA LEU A 567 -28.29 -1.94 4.90
C LEU A 567 -27.04 -2.72 4.48
N LEU A 568 -26.14 -2.99 5.44
CA LEU A 568 -24.96 -3.83 5.21
C LEU A 568 -25.33 -5.28 4.86
N MET A 569 -26.38 -5.82 5.48
CA MET A 569 -26.95 -7.11 5.08
C MET A 569 -27.45 -7.10 3.63
N ARG A 570 -28.18 -6.06 3.23
CA ARG A 570 -28.64 -5.90 1.85
C ARG A 570 -27.48 -5.78 0.86
N PHE A 571 -26.40 -5.10 1.24
CA PHE A 571 -25.17 -5.03 0.45
C PHE A 571 -24.57 -6.42 0.24
N LEU A 572 -24.46 -7.25 1.29
CA LEU A 572 -24.01 -8.64 1.18
C LEU A 572 -24.93 -9.50 0.30
N ASP A 573 -26.25 -9.29 0.39
CA ASP A 573 -27.26 -10.02 -0.38
C ASP A 573 -27.20 -9.72 -1.90
N THR A 574 -26.72 -8.53 -2.30
CA THR A 574 -26.94 -7.99 -3.67
C THR A 574 -25.70 -7.50 -4.41
N LYS A 575 -24.73 -6.90 -3.72
CA LYS A 575 -23.63 -6.13 -4.34
C LYS A 575 -22.23 -6.64 -3.98
N ALA A 576 -22.09 -7.42 -2.91
CA ALA A 576 -20.78 -7.91 -2.47
C ALA A 576 -20.13 -8.85 -3.52
N PRO A 577 -18.81 -8.72 -3.75
CA PRO A 577 -18.06 -9.61 -4.64
C PRO A 577 -17.98 -11.01 -4.05
N THR A 578 -17.95 -12.03 -4.91
CA THR A 578 -17.94 -13.44 -4.51
C THR A 578 -16.89 -14.20 -5.30
N LEU A 579 -16.35 -15.25 -4.67
CA LEU A 579 -15.42 -16.15 -5.34
C LEU A 579 -16.26 -17.23 -6.02
N ASP A 580 -16.52 -17.10 -7.32
CA ASP A 580 -17.19 -18.16 -8.07
C ASP A 580 -16.23 -19.35 -8.26
N ASN A 581 -16.72 -20.56 -7.98
CA ASN A 581 -15.93 -21.81 -8.02
C ASN A 581 -15.69 -22.36 -9.45
N GLY A 582 -15.82 -21.52 -10.49
CA GLY A 582 -15.56 -21.89 -11.89
C GLY A 582 -14.17 -21.42 -12.35
N GLU A 583 -13.59 -22.13 -13.32
CA GLU A 583 -12.26 -21.96 -13.95
C GLU A 583 -11.56 -20.58 -13.80
N GLU A 584 -10.28 -20.62 -13.40
CA GLU A 584 -9.32 -19.50 -13.30
C GLU A 584 -9.87 -18.16 -12.76
N LEU A 585 -10.00 -18.06 -11.42
CA LEU A 585 -10.31 -16.81 -10.71
C LEU A 585 -9.36 -15.66 -11.13
N SER A 586 -9.94 -14.58 -11.66
CA SER A 586 -9.21 -13.34 -11.97
C SER A 586 -8.56 -12.78 -10.70
N ASP A 587 -7.33 -12.27 -10.84
CA ASP A 587 -6.65 -11.53 -9.76
C ASP A 587 -7.49 -10.34 -9.26
N GLU A 588 -8.32 -9.76 -10.15
CA GLU A 588 -9.23 -8.69 -9.82
C GLU A 588 -10.34 -9.15 -8.85
N ASP A 589 -10.97 -10.30 -9.09
CA ASP A 589 -12.04 -10.83 -8.24
C ASP A 589 -11.50 -11.24 -6.86
N ARG A 590 -10.29 -11.80 -6.83
CA ARG A 590 -9.61 -12.14 -5.58
C ARG A 590 -9.29 -10.89 -4.75
N GLN A 591 -8.84 -9.82 -5.40
CA GLN A 591 -8.58 -8.56 -4.73
C GLN A 591 -9.87 -7.87 -4.26
N ALA A 592 -10.94 -7.89 -5.06
CA ALA A 592 -12.25 -7.37 -4.66
C ALA A 592 -12.78 -8.11 -3.42
N PHE A 593 -12.67 -9.44 -3.39
CA PHE A 593 -13.06 -10.23 -2.24
C PHE A 593 -12.18 -9.96 -1.00
N ALA A 594 -10.86 -9.81 -1.18
CA ALA A 594 -9.97 -9.41 -0.10
C ALA A 594 -10.35 -8.04 0.50
N ASN A 595 -10.68 -7.06 -0.34
CA ASN A 595 -11.15 -5.75 0.11
C ASN A 595 -12.49 -5.85 0.88
N LEU A 596 -13.41 -6.73 0.45
CA LEU A 596 -14.66 -7.01 1.18
C LEU A 596 -14.39 -7.55 2.58
N VAL A 597 -13.47 -8.53 2.70
CA VAL A 597 -13.09 -9.08 4.00
C VAL A 597 -12.48 -8.02 4.90
N LEU A 598 -11.58 -7.17 4.37
CA LEU A 598 -11.00 -6.05 5.12
C LEU A 598 -12.07 -5.06 5.60
N LEU A 599 -13.01 -4.67 4.73
CA LEU A 599 -14.10 -3.76 5.08
C LEU A 599 -14.95 -4.32 6.23
N PHE A 600 -15.47 -5.54 6.09
CA PHE A 600 -16.31 -6.13 7.13
C PHE A 600 -15.53 -6.48 8.40
N SER A 601 -14.22 -6.72 8.30
CA SER A 601 -13.35 -6.84 9.49
C SER A 601 -13.33 -5.55 10.30
N GLU A 602 -13.15 -4.41 9.64
CA GLU A 602 -13.14 -3.10 10.29
C GLU A 602 -14.53 -2.69 10.81
N LEU A 603 -15.61 -2.99 10.06
CA LEU A 603 -16.98 -2.71 10.50
C LEU A 603 -17.39 -3.53 11.73
N ILE A 604 -16.96 -4.79 11.81
CA ILE A 604 -17.16 -5.63 13.01
C ILE A 604 -16.34 -5.08 14.19
N ARG A 605 -15.09 -4.68 13.94
CA ARG A 605 -14.20 -4.14 14.97
C ARG A 605 -14.69 -2.80 15.54
N SER A 606 -15.35 -1.97 14.73
CA SER A 606 -15.93 -0.70 15.15
C SER A 606 -17.41 -0.83 15.58
N GLU A 607 -17.93 -2.04 15.78
CA GLU A 607 -19.32 -2.33 16.22
C GLU A 607 -20.43 -1.75 15.31
N VAL A 608 -20.09 -1.32 14.10
CA VAL A 608 -21.02 -0.85 13.07
C VAL A 608 -21.79 -2.03 12.45
N PHE A 609 -21.19 -3.22 12.46
CA PHE A 609 -21.81 -4.46 11.98
C PHE A 609 -21.73 -5.55 13.05
N SER A 610 -22.87 -5.99 13.55
CA SER A 610 -22.96 -7.09 14.51
C SER A 610 -22.82 -8.43 13.78
N HIS A 611 -21.68 -9.08 13.99
CA HIS A 611 -21.43 -10.43 13.50
C HIS A 611 -22.42 -11.45 14.08
N ASP A 612 -22.82 -11.30 15.35
CA ASP A 612 -23.74 -12.24 16.00
C ASP A 612 -25.16 -12.12 15.43
N ALA A 613 -25.64 -10.89 15.21
CA ALA A 613 -26.89 -10.66 14.53
C ALA A 613 -26.89 -11.22 13.10
N TYR A 614 -25.76 -11.10 12.40
CA TYR A 614 -25.57 -11.69 11.09
C TYR A 614 -25.70 -13.22 11.13
N MET A 615 -24.97 -13.88 12.02
CA MET A 615 -25.03 -15.34 12.16
C MET A 615 -26.42 -15.83 12.56
N CYS A 616 -27.09 -15.17 13.50
CA CYS A 616 -28.47 -15.47 13.89
C CYS A 616 -29.43 -15.34 12.69
N THR A 617 -29.23 -14.32 11.84
CA THR A 617 -30.02 -14.12 10.63
C THR A 617 -29.80 -15.26 9.62
N LEU A 618 -28.56 -15.69 9.40
CA LEU A 618 -28.26 -16.81 8.50
C LEU A 618 -28.85 -18.13 8.99
N ILE A 619 -28.77 -18.40 10.31
CA ILE A 619 -29.39 -19.58 10.92
C ILE A 619 -30.91 -19.54 10.73
N SER A 620 -31.54 -18.39 11.00
CA SER A 620 -32.98 -18.21 10.86
C SER A 620 -33.48 -18.35 9.42
N ARG A 621 -32.66 -17.96 8.44
CA ARG A 621 -32.92 -18.13 7.00
C ARG A 621 -32.62 -19.55 6.49
N GLY A 622 -31.90 -20.38 7.27
CA GLY A 622 -31.46 -21.70 6.84
C GLY A 622 -30.25 -21.69 5.89
N ASP A 623 -29.56 -20.55 5.75
CA ASP A 623 -28.48 -20.35 4.78
C ASP A 623 -27.22 -21.18 5.07
N LEU A 624 -27.07 -21.73 6.28
CA LEU A 624 -25.91 -22.53 6.71
C LEU A 624 -26.11 -24.05 6.56
N LEU A 625 -27.30 -24.53 6.19
CA LEU A 625 -27.64 -25.96 6.17
C LEU A 625 -27.08 -26.70 4.94
N HIS A 626 -26.67 -25.99 3.89
CA HIS A 626 -26.08 -26.57 2.69
C HIS A 626 -24.56 -26.68 2.83
N THR A 627 -24.10 -27.74 3.50
CA THR A 627 -22.71 -28.17 3.34
C THR A 627 -22.58 -28.94 2.03
N PRO A 628 -21.65 -28.60 1.13
CA PRO A 628 -21.35 -29.46 0.00
C PRO A 628 -20.66 -30.70 0.57
N THR A 629 -21.43 -31.77 0.74
CA THR A 629 -20.87 -33.12 0.84
C THR A 629 -20.57 -33.56 -0.59
N ASP A 630 -19.38 -34.12 -0.83
CA ASP A 630 -18.87 -34.60 -2.13
C ASP A 630 -19.68 -35.80 -2.72
N SER A 631 -21.02 -35.76 -2.72
CA SER A 631 -21.85 -36.90 -3.14
C SER A 631 -23.14 -36.57 -3.89
N GLU A 632 -23.31 -35.37 -4.44
CA GLU A 632 -24.41 -35.10 -5.40
C GLU A 632 -23.89 -34.97 -6.84
N MET A 633 -23.37 -36.09 -7.36
CA MET A 633 -23.18 -36.32 -8.79
C MET A 633 -24.10 -37.46 -9.27
N VAL A 634 -25.42 -37.42 -9.03
CA VAL A 634 -26.36 -38.30 -9.76
C VAL A 634 -27.73 -37.63 -10.01
N ALA A 635 -27.99 -37.41 -11.30
CA ALA A 635 -29.26 -37.24 -12.03
C ALA A 635 -30.17 -36.00 -11.76
N PRO A 636 -30.52 -35.22 -12.82
CA PRO A 636 -31.60 -34.23 -12.75
C PRO A 636 -32.96 -34.90 -13.01
N SER A 637 -33.90 -34.78 -12.06
CA SER A 637 -35.33 -35.01 -12.32
C SER A 637 -36.00 -33.71 -12.77
N PRO A 638 -36.91 -33.74 -13.76
CA PRO A 638 -37.50 -32.55 -14.34
C PRO A 638 -38.82 -32.20 -13.63
N MET A 639 -38.85 -31.13 -12.82
CA MET A 639 -40.10 -30.43 -12.46
C MET A 639 -39.86 -28.91 -12.45
N PRO A 640 -40.82 -28.09 -12.92
CA PRO A 640 -40.58 -26.68 -13.21
C PRO A 640 -41.03 -25.79 -12.05
N ASP A 641 -40.11 -25.44 -11.13
CA ASP A 641 -40.24 -24.29 -10.22
C ASP A 641 -38.86 -23.68 -9.82
N SER A 642 -37.84 -23.89 -10.66
CA SER A 642 -36.43 -23.78 -10.24
C SER A 642 -35.80 -22.38 -10.19
N LYS A 643 -36.51 -21.28 -10.48
CA LYS A 643 -35.87 -19.94 -10.43
C LYS A 643 -35.71 -19.39 -9.00
N GLY A 644 -36.68 -19.63 -8.13
CA GLY A 644 -36.63 -19.18 -6.73
C GLY A 644 -35.66 -19.99 -5.89
N GLU A 645 -35.69 -21.32 -6.01
CA GLU A 645 -34.80 -22.23 -5.29
C GLU A 645 -33.33 -22.06 -5.68
N GLN A 646 -33.05 -21.85 -6.98
CA GLN A 646 -31.68 -21.67 -7.44
C GLN A 646 -31.09 -20.31 -7.03
N ALA A 647 -31.91 -19.26 -6.98
CA ALA A 647 -31.50 -17.96 -6.43
C ALA A 647 -31.24 -18.03 -4.91
N HIS A 648 -32.06 -18.79 -4.16
CA HIS A 648 -31.85 -19.00 -2.73
C HIS A 648 -30.59 -19.83 -2.45
N LYS A 649 -30.34 -20.89 -3.25
CA LYS A 649 -29.13 -21.72 -3.16
C LYS A 649 -27.87 -20.91 -3.43
N ASN A 650 -27.89 -20.03 -4.45
CA ASN A 650 -26.76 -19.14 -4.75
C ASN A 650 -26.50 -18.11 -3.63
N LYS A 651 -27.55 -17.55 -3.02
CA LYS A 651 -27.39 -16.64 -1.86
C LYS A 651 -26.81 -17.36 -0.65
N SER A 652 -27.33 -18.54 -0.31
CA SER A 652 -26.81 -19.37 0.78
C SER A 652 -25.33 -19.72 0.60
N LEU A 653 -24.91 -20.09 -0.62
CA LEU A 653 -23.50 -20.36 -0.94
C LEU A 653 -22.59 -19.13 -0.74
N ARG A 654 -23.05 -17.92 -1.10
CA ARG A 654 -22.30 -16.67 -0.90
C ARG A 654 -22.11 -16.35 0.59
N HIS A 655 -23.18 -16.45 1.38
CA HIS A 655 -23.10 -16.15 2.82
C HIS A 655 -22.23 -17.15 3.58
N ILE A 656 -22.17 -18.42 3.17
CA ILE A 656 -21.21 -19.40 3.69
C ILE A 656 -19.77 -18.93 3.41
N GLN A 657 -19.47 -18.42 2.21
CA GLN A 657 -18.14 -17.89 1.89
C GLN A 657 -17.78 -16.68 2.78
N PHE A 658 -18.70 -15.73 2.97
CA PHE A 658 -18.47 -14.58 3.84
C PHE A 658 -18.28 -15.01 5.30
N ALA A 659 -19.16 -15.88 5.80
CA ALA A 659 -19.09 -16.42 7.15
C ALA A 659 -17.85 -17.29 7.40
N ARG A 660 -17.13 -17.74 6.37
CA ARG A 660 -15.82 -18.40 6.52
C ARG A 660 -14.66 -17.43 6.64
N ASN A 661 -14.78 -16.22 6.09
CA ASN A 661 -13.68 -15.27 5.95
C ASN A 661 -13.75 -14.06 6.90
N PHE A 662 -14.93 -13.69 7.43
CA PHE A 662 -15.04 -12.56 8.36
C PHE A 662 -14.46 -12.88 9.75
N PRO A 663 -13.70 -11.98 10.39
CA PRO A 663 -13.11 -12.25 11.70
C PRO A 663 -14.18 -12.36 12.80
N LEU A 664 -13.84 -13.02 13.91
CA LEU A 664 -14.65 -12.98 15.12
C LEU A 664 -14.32 -11.71 15.93
N PRO A 665 -15.30 -11.11 16.62
CA PRO A 665 -15.05 -10.08 17.63
C PRO A 665 -14.02 -10.56 18.67
N HIS A 666 -13.16 -9.65 19.13
CA HIS A 666 -12.00 -9.96 20.00
C HIS A 666 -12.40 -10.42 21.42
N ASP A 667 -13.64 -10.18 21.85
CA ASP A 667 -14.14 -10.51 23.18
C ASP A 667 -14.75 -11.92 23.30
N ASN A 668 -14.75 -12.70 22.20
CA ASN A 668 -15.39 -14.02 22.18
C ASN A 668 -14.50 -15.10 22.81
N SER A 669 -15.11 -15.92 23.67
CA SER A 669 -14.42 -17.00 24.36
C SER A 669 -13.90 -18.07 23.38
N ALA A 670 -12.82 -18.77 23.73
CA ALA A 670 -12.29 -19.88 22.91
C ALA A 670 -13.35 -20.96 22.58
N HIS A 671 -14.41 -21.01 23.38
CA HIS A 671 -15.57 -21.88 23.18
C HIS A 671 -16.42 -21.47 21.96
N GLU A 672 -16.71 -20.18 21.75
CA GLU A 672 -17.48 -19.68 20.60
C GLU A 672 -16.70 -19.83 19.30
N HIS A 673 -15.38 -19.63 19.34
CA HIS A 673 -14.51 -19.90 18.20
C HIS A 673 -14.58 -21.38 17.77
N ASN A 674 -14.59 -22.30 18.75
CA ASN A 674 -14.76 -23.72 18.47
C ASN A 674 -16.16 -24.06 17.96
N GLN A 675 -17.22 -23.45 18.50
CA GLN A 675 -18.59 -23.64 18.01
C GLN A 675 -18.75 -23.20 16.56
N ARG A 676 -18.22 -22.03 16.19
CA ARG A 676 -18.25 -21.53 14.81
C ARG A 676 -17.51 -22.47 13.85
N LEU A 677 -16.33 -22.96 14.26
CA LEU A 677 -15.56 -23.90 13.43
C LEU A 677 -16.29 -25.22 13.23
N VAL A 678 -16.97 -25.72 14.27
CA VAL A 678 -17.82 -26.92 14.17
C VAL A 678 -19.02 -26.66 13.26
N LEU A 679 -19.64 -25.49 13.34
CA LEU A 679 -20.76 -25.08 12.49
C LEU A 679 -20.37 -24.97 11.00
N LEU A 680 -19.19 -24.41 10.70
CA LEU A 680 -18.78 -24.11 9.32
C LEU A 680 -18.03 -25.25 8.62
N TYR A 681 -17.34 -26.09 9.39
CA TYR A 681 -16.42 -27.13 8.88
C TYR A 681 -16.69 -28.52 9.47
N GLY A 682 -17.68 -28.68 10.33
CA GLY A 682 -17.96 -29.95 11.01
C GLY A 682 -16.89 -30.34 12.01
N VAL A 683 -16.78 -31.64 12.29
CA VAL A 683 -15.82 -32.21 13.26
C VAL A 683 -14.74 -33.00 12.51
N GLY A 684 -13.48 -32.91 12.96
CA GLY A 684 -12.37 -33.71 12.41
C GLY A 684 -11.41 -32.93 11.52
N LYS A 685 -10.83 -33.59 10.51
CA LYS A 685 -9.67 -33.10 9.74
C LYS A 685 -9.89 -31.75 9.04
N ALA A 686 -11.07 -31.54 8.43
CA ALA A 686 -11.42 -30.30 7.75
C ALA A 686 -11.43 -29.07 8.69
N ARG A 687 -11.82 -29.28 9.96
CA ARG A 687 -11.80 -28.24 11.00
C ARG A 687 -10.36 -27.87 11.38
N ASP A 688 -9.48 -28.85 11.49
CA ASP A 688 -8.09 -28.64 11.90
C ASP A 688 -7.27 -27.98 10.78
N GLU A 689 -7.55 -28.32 9.51
CA GLU A 689 -7.00 -27.63 8.34
C GLU A 689 -7.49 -26.17 8.24
N ALA A 690 -8.78 -25.93 8.48
CA ALA A 690 -9.36 -24.58 8.51
C ALA A 690 -8.76 -23.71 9.64
N LYS A 691 -8.56 -24.28 10.84
CA LYS A 691 -7.87 -23.59 11.95
C LYS A 691 -6.46 -23.14 11.56
N HIS A 692 -5.71 -24.02 10.89
CA HIS A 692 -4.35 -23.72 10.47
C HIS A 692 -4.32 -22.57 9.45
N GLN A 693 -5.21 -22.60 8.45
CA GLN A 693 -5.31 -21.54 7.44
C GLN A 693 -5.72 -20.19 8.05
N VAL A 694 -6.71 -20.17 8.94
CA VAL A 694 -7.15 -18.95 9.65
C VAL A 694 -6.04 -18.37 10.52
N CYS A 695 -5.27 -19.20 11.24
CA CYS A 695 -4.10 -18.72 12.00
C CYS A 695 -3.01 -18.11 11.10
N CYS A 696 -2.73 -18.71 9.94
CA CYS A 696 -1.79 -18.15 8.97
C CYS A 696 -2.28 -16.80 8.42
N LEU A 697 -3.58 -16.68 8.12
CA LEU A 697 -4.20 -15.48 7.55
C LEU A 697 -4.30 -14.34 8.58
N LEU A 698 -4.67 -14.64 9.83
CA LEU A 698 -4.62 -13.70 10.95
C LEU A 698 -3.19 -13.25 11.24
N SER A 699 -2.21 -14.14 11.17
CA SER A 699 -0.79 -13.74 11.31
C SER A 699 -0.35 -12.80 10.19
N ALA A 700 -0.84 -12.98 8.97
CA ALA A 700 -0.56 -12.09 7.85
C ALA A 700 -1.28 -10.73 8.00
N ILE A 701 -2.56 -10.72 8.35
CA ILE A 701 -3.36 -9.50 8.57
C ILE A 701 -2.81 -8.70 9.76
N LEU A 702 -2.49 -9.35 10.89
CA LEU A 702 -1.87 -8.67 12.03
C LEU A 702 -0.51 -8.09 11.64
N SER A 703 0.30 -8.80 10.85
CA SER A 703 1.56 -8.25 10.35
C SER A 703 1.35 -7.01 9.48
N ILE A 704 0.26 -6.92 8.72
CA ILE A 704 -0.11 -5.75 7.92
C ILE A 704 -0.60 -4.60 8.82
N ILE A 705 -1.52 -4.89 9.75
CA ILE A 705 -2.08 -3.90 10.69
C ILE A 705 -0.97 -3.31 11.58
N PHE A 706 -0.06 -4.14 12.11
CA PHE A 706 1.08 -3.66 12.91
C PHE A 706 2.08 -2.84 12.07
N SER A 707 2.27 -3.19 10.79
CA SER A 707 3.10 -2.37 9.88
C SER A 707 2.49 -1.01 9.55
N TYR A 708 1.17 -0.85 9.66
CA TYR A 708 0.46 0.42 9.46
C TYR A 708 0.36 1.27 10.73
N LYS A 709 0.25 0.64 11.91
CA LYS A 709 0.18 1.35 13.20
C LYS A 709 1.51 1.99 13.63
N GLU A 710 2.63 1.62 13.02
CA GLU A 710 3.92 2.31 13.17
C GLU A 710 4.10 3.48 12.19
N LYS A 711 3.17 3.68 11.23
CA LYS A 711 3.23 4.73 10.20
C LYS A 711 2.12 5.79 10.30
N LEU A 712 1.18 5.63 11.23
CA LEU A 712 0.26 6.66 11.72
C LEU A 712 0.78 7.19 13.05
#